data_AF-N9V9V7-F1
#
_entry.id   AF-N9V9V7-F1
#
_cell.length_a   1.000
_cell.length_b   1.000
_cell.length_c   1.000
_cell.angle_alpha   90.00
_cell.angle_beta   90.00
_cell.angle_gamma   90.00
#
_symmetry.space_group_name_H-M   'P 1'
#
loop_
_entity.id
_entity.type
_entity.pdbx_description
1 polymer ?
#
loop_
_entity_poly.entity_id
_entity_poly.type
_entity_poly.pdbx_seq_one_letter_code
_entity_poly.pdbx_strand_id
1 'polypeptide(L)'
;MHKKLTKLLISLSSLSAIFPVFLISCQKNNFNPNKFHYIEKNNFANDYKDFSYLEDNFVSKNIQNINLATSSKLIRIKSEKNPSIDFRDNIVLFPSELSYKFEFANTIVIDGKEFSSDKTDIVSYETQNSKEKKGIFRPKKDKGNGFNSPFLFIPSSEPNSINSLTFKEALGSAKSIKIKVASIKDIWVDYQGKKIKNNNILNANSFKLNLLAKMLKNKDYRNLIINKNNSKLSDAFKNQNENLDGFNLFKYLEDNNINLEKLFDFSNENEIVLESKNNKKIDFISLFENVFILQNYFDGMPYEWLKNQYQLNDFKDFKSNLDWFFTYGKTYLNRFYAAPYFINKMDNNETILKLNEDYYKDFSSSILKQISIQYNPLPLANTTFSLQSTNAFKQNIISKLEYENLNLNEKQEILKNFNNYNFSYQKNNNRFKLNNTIIINHKPNSNSRYFNKNFLALYYGWNENEKKYSLKKDNLIFQSLFNNLINPYGIVDGNNDAWLSQAPENLYIDAKNKSLNVVELKDIYNQILKPIIIDSKTKKFNETFQFQNKEKIRDPKNITNKNKLQSVWFDDIKKELSAMIENFYKTNKNEENIYVNIPILIHNENEITLQKISNIKDILKSIHAKLKVDITLINDFEKYNEFFKSNNSIYKEFSFRIFEGNVSEYLSNQLTNEKSNLKSLIFLIEKNKDLQQIYKELAKLNNSLLKDARELRIYLKNLNVESQLNLINEINNLLSYTINFQSQINVDNFSKVIYQKHLIKPIGWNDLNYFQDIKIKEDI
;
A
#
# COMPACT_ATOMS: atom_id res chain seq x y z
N MET A 1 65.87 22.48 53.14
CA MET A 1 64.40 22.49 52.94
C MET A 1 63.84 23.85 53.36
N HIS A 2 63.64 24.71 52.37
CA HIS A 2 63.03 26.05 52.42
C HIS A 2 61.88 26.00 51.38
N LYS A 3 60.75 26.71 51.43
CA LYS A 3 60.27 27.89 52.15
C LYS A 3 58.75 28.05 51.86
N LYS A 4 58.03 28.63 52.83
CA LYS A 4 56.93 29.62 52.75
C LYS A 4 55.73 29.42 51.79
N LEU A 5 54.52 29.52 52.34
CA LEU A 5 53.65 30.68 52.06
C LEU A 5 52.55 30.86 53.12
N THR A 6 52.65 31.97 53.85
CA THR A 6 51.62 32.55 54.71
C THR A 6 51.36 33.97 54.20
N LYS A 7 50.11 34.33 53.90
CA LYS A 7 49.38 35.44 54.53
C LYS A 7 48.18 35.92 53.70
N LEU A 8 47.10 36.10 54.46
CA LEU A 8 46.22 37.27 54.52
C LEU A 8 44.77 37.13 54.01
N LEU A 9 43.91 37.12 55.03
CA LEU A 9 42.49 37.42 55.09
C LEU A 9 42.15 38.86 54.66
N ILE A 10 40.96 38.97 54.06
CA ILE A 10 39.87 39.95 54.29
C ILE A 10 40.19 41.46 54.07
N SER A 11 39.62 42.02 53.01
CA SER A 11 38.43 42.90 53.05
C SER A 11 38.26 43.61 51.70
N LEU A 12 37.07 43.52 51.13
CA LEU A 12 36.24 44.66 50.69
C LEU A 12 35.07 44.13 49.85
N SER A 13 33.95 43.99 50.53
CA SER A 13 32.63 44.11 49.92
C SER A 13 32.43 45.55 49.42
N SER A 14 32.02 45.67 48.16
CA SER A 14 31.09 46.65 47.57
C SER A 14 31.62 47.28 46.27
N LEU A 15 31.18 46.74 45.13
CA LEU A 15 30.36 47.50 44.19
C LEU A 15 29.73 46.54 43.17
N SER A 16 28.41 46.61 43.14
CA SER A 16 27.46 46.05 42.20
C SER A 16 27.84 46.13 40.71
N ALA A 17 27.74 44.98 40.04
CA ALA A 17 27.13 44.82 38.72
C ALA A 17 26.67 43.36 38.61
N ILE A 18 25.44 43.03 39.05
CA ILE A 18 24.34 42.74 38.12
C ILE A 18 24.86 42.34 36.73
N PHE A 19 25.24 41.06 36.59
CA PHE A 19 25.05 40.33 35.35
C PHE A 19 24.31 39.03 35.68
N PRO A 20 23.36 38.62 34.83
CA PRO A 20 22.20 37.90 35.28
C PRO A 20 22.48 36.42 35.47
N VAL A 21 21.97 35.86 36.57
CA VAL A 21 21.78 34.42 36.82
C VAL A 21 20.77 33.77 35.83
N PHE A 22 20.50 34.40 34.68
CA PHE A 22 19.53 33.92 33.69
C PHE A 22 20.04 32.80 32.77
N LEU A 23 21.30 32.34 32.89
CA LEU A 23 21.82 31.31 31.98
C LEU A 23 21.74 29.86 32.50
N ILE A 24 21.34 29.61 33.75
CA ILE A 24 21.38 28.25 34.33
C ILE A 24 20.00 27.59 34.43
N SER A 25 18.89 28.30 34.16
CA SER A 25 17.54 27.69 34.18
C SER A 25 17.08 27.09 32.85
N CYS A 26 17.73 27.40 31.71
CA CYS A 26 17.33 26.88 30.40
C CYS A 26 17.95 25.52 30.00
N GLN A 27 18.85 24.93 30.81
CA GLN A 27 19.42 23.59 30.55
C GLN A 27 18.68 22.43 31.25
N LYS A 28 17.61 22.70 32.03
CA LYS A 28 17.13 21.74 33.04
C LYS A 28 16.40 20.48 32.54
N ASN A 29 16.06 20.36 31.26
CA ASN A 29 15.23 19.24 30.77
C ASN A 29 15.74 18.64 29.44
N ASN A 30 17.02 18.28 29.36
CA ASN A 30 17.55 17.47 28.25
C ASN A 30 18.05 16.12 28.77
N PHE A 31 17.16 15.12 28.78
CA PHE A 31 17.45 13.80 29.37
C PHE A 31 18.10 12.82 28.39
N ASN A 32 18.13 13.11 27.08
CA ASN A 32 18.97 12.43 26.10
C ASN A 32 19.95 13.44 25.46
N PRO A 33 21.06 13.79 26.14
CA PRO A 33 22.01 14.76 25.65
C PRO A 33 22.76 14.29 24.39
N ASN A 34 22.80 12.98 24.15
CA ASN A 34 23.46 12.42 22.98
C ASN A 34 22.54 12.51 21.74
N LYS A 35 22.76 13.55 20.92
CA LYS A 35 22.03 13.76 19.66
C LYS A 35 22.08 12.57 18.69
N PHE A 36 23.06 11.67 18.83
CA PHE A 36 23.22 10.48 17.98
C PHE A 36 22.40 9.26 18.45
N HIS A 37 21.66 9.39 19.56
CA HIS A 37 20.77 8.34 20.06
C HIS A 37 19.32 8.68 19.70
N TYR A 38 18.74 7.88 18.80
CA TYR A 38 17.32 7.97 18.44
C TYR A 38 16.49 7.04 19.33
N ILE A 39 15.43 7.56 19.94
CA ILE A 39 14.52 6.81 20.80
C ILE A 39 13.09 6.92 20.27
N GLU A 40 12.48 5.79 19.93
CA GLU A 40 11.07 5.68 19.54
C GLU A 40 10.30 4.94 20.63
N LYS A 41 9.13 5.44 21.02
CA LYS A 41 8.27 4.80 22.03
C LYS A 41 6.92 4.45 21.43
N ASN A 42 6.54 3.18 21.59
CA ASN A 42 5.38 2.56 20.98
C ASN A 42 4.40 2.05 22.04
N ASN A 43 3.09 2.19 21.78
CA ASN A 43 2.04 1.74 22.69
C ASN A 43 1.50 0.33 22.34
N PHE A 44 2.40 -0.55 21.92
CA PHE A 44 2.12 -1.95 21.63
C PHE A 44 3.29 -2.80 22.11
N ALA A 45 3.07 -4.10 22.29
CA ALA A 45 4.09 -5.03 22.77
C ALA A 45 5.10 -5.38 21.67
N ASN A 46 6.35 -5.67 22.04
CA ASN A 46 7.34 -6.13 21.08
C ASN A 46 6.88 -7.44 20.41
N ASP A 47 6.70 -7.41 19.10
CA ASP A 47 6.30 -8.55 18.28
C ASP A 47 7.49 -9.21 17.56
N TYR A 48 8.71 -8.71 17.73
CA TYR A 48 9.93 -9.32 17.20
C TYR A 48 10.30 -10.56 18.04
N LYS A 49 9.82 -11.72 17.60
CA LYS A 49 9.98 -13.04 18.23
C LYS A 49 10.96 -13.93 17.44
N ASP A 50 10.94 -15.22 17.74
CA ASP A 50 11.79 -16.20 17.07
C ASP A 50 11.64 -16.14 15.55
N PHE A 51 12.77 -16.18 14.83
CA PHE A 51 12.85 -16.12 13.37
C PHE A 51 12.27 -14.85 12.70
N SER A 52 12.02 -13.76 13.44
CA SER A 52 11.45 -12.52 12.87
C SER A 52 12.26 -11.90 11.72
N TYR A 53 13.55 -12.22 11.61
CA TYR A 53 14.38 -11.80 10.47
C TYR A 53 13.92 -12.42 9.13
N LEU A 54 13.18 -13.52 9.17
CA LEU A 54 12.59 -14.20 8.01
C LEU A 54 11.15 -13.76 7.73
N GLU A 55 10.55 -12.90 8.55
CA GLU A 55 9.21 -12.36 8.30
C GLU A 55 9.21 -11.36 7.13
N ASP A 56 8.09 -11.30 6.42
CA ASP A 56 7.91 -10.35 5.32
C ASP A 56 7.63 -8.94 5.85
N ASN A 57 8.05 -7.92 5.09
CA ASN A 57 8.01 -6.54 5.57
C ASN A 57 6.58 -6.02 5.83
N PHE A 58 5.55 -6.62 5.24
CA PHE A 58 4.16 -6.23 5.48
C PHE A 58 3.57 -6.84 6.76
N VAL A 59 4.21 -7.85 7.37
CA VAL A 59 3.68 -8.59 8.53
C VAL A 59 3.56 -7.69 9.76
N SER A 60 4.57 -6.84 9.97
CA SER A 60 4.59 -5.88 11.07
C SER A 60 5.50 -4.71 10.74
N LYS A 61 5.01 -3.49 10.99
CA LYS A 61 5.80 -2.26 10.88
C LYS A 61 7.03 -2.29 11.81
N ASN A 62 6.92 -2.92 12.98
CA ASN A 62 8.03 -3.02 13.91
C ASN A 62 9.12 -3.97 13.38
N ILE A 63 8.71 -5.16 12.93
CA ILE A 63 9.62 -6.12 12.31
C ILE A 63 10.27 -5.54 11.04
N GLN A 64 9.48 -4.90 10.18
CA GLN A 64 9.96 -4.19 8.99
C GLN A 64 11.06 -3.18 9.35
N ASN A 65 10.80 -2.27 10.28
CA ASN A 65 11.77 -1.24 10.67
C ASN A 65 13.08 -1.85 11.20
N ILE A 66 13.01 -2.93 11.99
CA ILE A 66 14.19 -3.63 12.50
C ILE A 66 14.95 -4.32 11.36
N ASN A 67 14.26 -5.05 10.48
CA ASN A 67 14.87 -5.77 9.35
C ASN A 67 15.46 -4.81 8.30
N LEU A 68 14.83 -3.66 8.04
CA LEU A 68 15.37 -2.64 7.13
C LEU A 68 16.71 -2.06 7.62
N ALA A 69 16.91 -1.98 8.93
CA ALA A 69 18.17 -1.49 9.53
C ALA A 69 19.23 -2.58 9.75
N THR A 70 18.81 -3.83 9.96
CA THR A 70 19.70 -4.91 10.43
C THR A 70 20.01 -5.98 9.38
N SER A 71 19.31 -6.00 8.25
CA SER A 71 19.59 -6.95 7.17
C SER A 71 20.48 -6.36 6.06
N SER A 72 21.43 -7.16 5.58
CA SER A 72 22.36 -6.81 4.51
C SER A 72 21.65 -6.78 3.15
N LYS A 73 21.57 -5.64 2.47
CA LYS A 73 20.75 -5.48 1.24
C LYS A 73 21.59 -5.41 -0.03
N LEU A 74 21.06 -5.89 -1.15
CA LEU A 74 21.69 -5.67 -2.45
C LEU A 74 21.50 -4.24 -2.94
N ILE A 75 20.27 -3.76 -2.85
CA ILE A 75 19.79 -2.46 -3.33
C ILE A 75 18.80 -1.97 -2.30
N ARG A 76 18.62 -0.66 -2.16
CA ARG A 76 17.55 -0.07 -1.37
C ARG A 76 17.01 1.18 -2.01
N ILE A 77 15.93 1.71 -1.46
CA ILE A 77 15.55 3.11 -1.69
C ILE A 77 16.31 3.98 -0.70
N LYS A 78 16.95 5.02 -1.23
CA LYS A 78 17.51 6.11 -0.46
C LYS A 78 16.52 7.25 -0.47
N SER A 79 16.13 7.67 0.73
CA SER A 79 15.35 8.88 0.93
C SER A 79 16.27 9.98 1.44
N GLU A 80 16.14 11.19 0.88
CA GLU A 80 16.87 12.37 1.31
C GLU A 80 15.95 13.56 1.54
N LYS A 81 16.40 14.45 2.43
CA LYS A 81 15.73 15.69 2.85
C LYS A 81 14.38 15.46 3.56
N ASN A 82 14.14 16.27 4.59
CA ASN A 82 12.79 16.37 5.13
C ASN A 82 11.92 17.10 4.10
N PRO A 83 10.69 16.65 3.86
CA PRO A 83 9.81 17.39 3.01
C PRO A 83 9.40 18.70 3.71
N SER A 84 9.35 19.77 2.95
CA SER A 84 8.75 21.03 3.37
C SER A 84 7.32 21.09 2.84
N ILE A 85 6.38 21.46 3.70
CA ILE A 85 4.96 21.49 3.37
C ILE A 85 4.38 22.80 3.88
N ASP A 86 3.57 23.47 3.07
CA ASP A 86 2.65 24.51 3.56
C ASP A 86 1.41 23.80 4.12
N PHE A 87 1.30 23.77 5.46
CA PHE A 87 0.19 23.10 6.16
C PHE A 87 -1.14 23.80 5.97
N ARG A 88 -1.14 25.10 5.64
CA ARG A 88 -2.39 25.83 5.38
C ARG A 88 -3.03 25.33 4.10
N ASP A 89 -2.21 25.06 3.09
CA ASP A 89 -2.69 24.68 1.75
C ASP A 89 -2.58 23.17 1.47
N ASN A 90 -2.04 22.39 2.41
CA ASN A 90 -1.72 20.97 2.25
C ASN A 90 -0.85 20.71 0.99
N ILE A 91 0.06 21.62 0.67
CA ILE A 91 0.95 21.56 -0.51
C ILE A 91 2.35 21.20 -0.05
N VAL A 92 2.99 20.25 -0.74
CA VAL A 92 4.39 19.92 -0.50
C VAL A 92 5.26 20.92 -1.26
N LEU A 93 5.95 21.83 -0.58
CA LEU A 93 6.83 22.79 -1.22
C LEU A 93 8.10 22.13 -1.74
N PHE A 94 8.66 21.21 -0.94
CA PHE A 94 9.84 20.42 -1.29
C PHE A 94 9.59 18.98 -0.86
N PRO A 95 9.46 18.00 -1.76
CA PRO A 95 9.28 16.59 -1.41
C PRO A 95 10.59 15.97 -0.88
N SER A 96 10.47 14.85 -0.17
CA SER A 96 11.62 13.95 0.04
C SER A 96 12.08 13.39 -1.30
N GLU A 97 13.37 13.43 -1.55
CA GLU A 97 13.99 12.98 -2.79
C GLU A 97 14.30 11.49 -2.65
N LEU A 98 13.80 10.67 -3.58
CA LEU A 98 13.92 9.23 -3.57
C LEU A 98 14.78 8.76 -4.74
N SER A 99 15.56 7.71 -4.51
CA SER A 99 16.34 7.05 -5.56
C SER A 99 16.65 5.61 -5.19
N TYR A 100 16.87 4.75 -6.17
CA TYR A 100 17.51 3.46 -5.94
C TYR A 100 18.99 3.70 -5.63
N LYS A 101 19.49 3.00 -4.63
CA LYS A 101 20.89 3.05 -4.21
C LYS A 101 21.45 1.65 -4.17
N PHE A 102 22.63 1.47 -4.75
CA PHE A 102 23.37 0.24 -4.59
C PHE A 102 23.81 0.08 -3.14
N GLU A 103 23.54 -1.09 -2.57
CA GLU A 103 24.14 -1.55 -1.33
C GLU A 103 25.25 -2.55 -1.65
N PHE A 104 25.09 -3.84 -1.37
CA PHE A 104 26.13 -4.84 -1.69
C PHE A 104 26.20 -5.21 -3.17
N ALA A 105 25.18 -4.89 -3.97
CA ALA A 105 25.27 -4.97 -5.42
C ALA A 105 26.09 -3.78 -5.94
N ASN A 106 26.92 -4.00 -6.96
CA ASN A 106 27.68 -2.92 -7.62
C ASN A 106 27.27 -2.71 -9.07
N THR A 107 26.58 -3.69 -9.66
CA THR A 107 26.23 -3.66 -11.07
C THR A 107 25.04 -4.58 -11.33
N ILE A 108 24.13 -4.14 -12.19
CA ILE A 108 23.03 -4.96 -12.71
C ILE A 108 23.23 -5.07 -14.22
N VAL A 109 23.22 -6.30 -14.74
CA VAL A 109 23.28 -6.58 -16.17
C VAL A 109 21.91 -7.09 -16.61
N ILE A 110 21.28 -6.42 -17.57
CA ILE A 110 19.99 -6.82 -18.15
C ILE A 110 20.19 -7.13 -19.62
N ASP A 111 20.06 -8.40 -20.00
CA ASP A 111 20.26 -8.88 -21.38
C ASP A 111 21.55 -8.34 -22.03
N GLY A 112 22.64 -8.28 -21.25
CA GLY A 112 23.95 -7.80 -21.67
C GLY A 112 24.19 -6.29 -21.51
N LYS A 113 23.17 -5.48 -21.20
CA LYS A 113 23.34 -4.05 -20.87
C LYS A 113 23.74 -3.88 -19.42
N GLU A 114 24.83 -3.16 -19.17
CA GLU A 114 25.39 -2.97 -17.82
C GLU A 114 24.96 -1.64 -17.19
N PHE A 115 24.45 -1.71 -15.96
CA PHE A 115 24.08 -0.57 -15.12
C PHE A 115 24.92 -0.60 -13.84
N SER A 116 25.98 0.21 -13.82
CA SER A 116 27.01 0.24 -12.76
C SER A 116 27.00 1.52 -11.92
N SER A 117 26.04 2.42 -12.16
CA SER A 117 25.88 3.69 -11.44
C SER A 117 24.54 3.69 -10.70
N ASP A 118 24.47 4.35 -9.55
CA ASP A 118 23.23 4.70 -8.86
C ASP A 118 23.03 6.23 -8.77
N LYS A 119 23.82 6.99 -9.52
CA LYS A 119 23.72 8.46 -9.53
C LYS A 119 22.37 8.93 -10.04
N THR A 120 21.93 10.05 -9.49
CA THR A 120 20.74 10.80 -9.90
C THR A 120 21.11 12.18 -10.39
N ASP A 121 20.18 12.82 -11.11
CA ASP A 121 20.31 14.21 -11.50
C ASP A 121 20.17 15.15 -10.30
N ILE A 122 20.79 16.32 -10.36
CA ILE A 122 20.64 17.34 -9.32
C ILE A 122 19.24 17.95 -9.44
N VAL A 123 18.50 17.94 -8.33
CA VAL A 123 17.15 18.52 -8.28
C VAL A 123 17.23 20.04 -8.17
N SER A 124 16.58 20.76 -9.09
CA SER A 124 16.41 22.22 -9.04
C SER A 124 14.93 22.59 -9.02
N TYR A 125 14.52 23.34 -8.01
CA TYR A 125 13.14 23.81 -7.82
C TYR A 125 12.89 25.24 -8.37
N GLU A 126 13.86 25.81 -9.09
CA GLU A 126 13.76 27.15 -9.68
C GLU A 126 12.82 27.19 -10.89
N THR A 127 12.10 28.31 -11.06
CA THR A 127 11.16 28.54 -12.16
C THR A 127 11.87 28.73 -13.51
N GLN A 128 11.32 28.09 -14.55
CA GLN A 128 11.88 27.97 -15.90
C GLN A 128 12.26 29.32 -16.54
N ASN A 129 13.55 29.51 -16.82
CA ASN A 129 14.05 30.47 -17.82
C ASN A 129 15.28 29.95 -18.59
N SER A 130 15.66 28.68 -18.47
CA SER A 130 16.81 28.11 -19.17
C SER A 130 16.52 26.72 -19.75
N LYS A 131 17.13 26.45 -20.93
CA LYS A 131 17.03 25.20 -21.70
C LYS A 131 17.32 23.97 -20.81
N GLU A 132 16.70 22.84 -21.14
CA GLU A 132 16.98 21.55 -20.50
C GLU A 132 18.49 21.28 -20.48
N LYS A 133 19.04 21.06 -19.28
CA LYS A 133 20.47 20.83 -19.06
C LYS A 133 20.64 19.41 -18.53
N LYS A 134 21.44 18.60 -19.22
CA LYS A 134 21.82 17.24 -18.79
C LYS A 134 22.34 17.27 -17.36
N GLY A 135 21.89 16.33 -16.52
CA GLY A 135 22.30 16.24 -15.12
C GLY A 135 21.51 17.12 -14.13
N ILE A 136 20.49 17.86 -14.60
CA ILE A 136 19.61 18.65 -13.73
C ILE A 136 18.16 18.24 -13.95
N PHE A 137 17.53 17.69 -12.90
CA PHE A 137 16.11 17.37 -12.89
C PHE A 137 15.31 18.54 -12.31
N ARG A 138 14.35 19.03 -13.09
CA ARG A 138 13.43 20.09 -12.66
C ARG A 138 12.02 19.52 -12.54
N PRO A 139 11.63 19.05 -11.34
CA PRO A 139 10.32 18.46 -11.15
C PRO A 139 9.22 19.50 -11.38
N LYS A 140 8.22 19.13 -12.19
CA LYS A 140 7.06 19.99 -12.44
C LYS A 140 6.15 20.00 -11.22
N LYS A 141 5.91 21.19 -10.66
CA LYS A 141 4.94 21.42 -9.58
C LYS A 141 3.54 21.03 -10.08
N ASP A 142 2.86 20.12 -9.37
CA ASP A 142 1.54 19.57 -9.74
C ASP A 142 0.42 19.98 -8.76
N LYS A 143 0.73 20.81 -7.76
CA LYS A 143 -0.22 21.37 -6.79
C LYS A 143 0.16 22.79 -6.38
N GLY A 144 -0.42 23.80 -7.02
CA GLY A 144 -0.14 25.21 -6.74
C GLY A 144 1.34 25.56 -6.96
N ASN A 145 1.98 26.16 -5.96
CA ASN A 145 3.42 26.46 -5.97
C ASN A 145 4.30 25.27 -5.53
N GLY A 146 3.74 24.07 -5.37
CA GLY A 146 4.44 22.87 -4.93
C GLY A 146 3.86 21.57 -5.51
N PHE A 147 3.90 20.50 -4.74
CA PHE A 147 3.66 19.12 -5.14
C PHE A 147 2.52 18.48 -4.36
N ASN A 148 1.86 17.50 -4.99
CA ASN A 148 0.81 16.68 -4.37
C ASN A 148 1.38 15.46 -3.63
N SER A 149 2.55 14.96 -4.06
CA SER A 149 3.26 13.86 -3.42
C SER A 149 4.30 14.41 -2.45
N PRO A 150 4.42 13.85 -1.22
CA PRO A 150 5.46 14.25 -0.27
C PRO A 150 6.83 13.64 -0.58
N PHE A 151 6.91 12.82 -1.63
CA PHE A 151 8.13 12.22 -2.13
C PHE A 151 8.20 12.32 -3.65
N LEU A 152 9.42 12.29 -4.19
CA LEU A 152 9.73 12.45 -5.60
C LEU A 152 10.91 11.54 -5.98
N PHE A 153 10.70 10.62 -6.92
CA PHE A 153 11.79 9.84 -7.48
C PHE A 153 12.62 10.69 -8.42
N ILE A 154 13.93 10.73 -8.19
CA ILE A 154 14.86 11.54 -8.96
C ILE A 154 15.45 10.67 -10.08
N PRO A 155 15.20 11.03 -11.35
CA PRO A 155 15.76 10.28 -12.47
C PRO A 155 17.26 10.54 -12.61
N SER A 156 17.90 9.77 -13.48
CA SER A 156 19.27 10.00 -13.90
C SER A 156 19.36 10.23 -15.41
N SER A 157 20.13 11.24 -15.79
CA SER A 157 20.58 11.50 -17.16
C SER A 157 21.73 10.58 -17.58
N GLU A 158 22.33 9.81 -16.65
CA GLU A 158 23.37 8.81 -16.94
C GLU A 158 22.72 7.48 -17.40
N PRO A 159 22.90 7.03 -18.65
CA PRO A 159 22.21 5.83 -19.16
C PRO A 159 22.57 4.52 -18.46
N ASN A 160 23.75 4.45 -17.82
CA ASN A 160 24.23 3.31 -17.04
C ASN A 160 23.80 3.39 -15.56
N SER A 161 22.95 4.36 -15.18
CA SER A 161 22.39 4.44 -13.83
C SER A 161 21.16 3.57 -13.68
N ILE A 162 21.00 2.91 -12.53
CA ILE A 162 19.75 2.22 -12.14
C ILE A 162 18.58 3.17 -11.88
N ASN A 163 18.83 4.49 -11.84
CA ASN A 163 17.79 5.53 -11.77
C ASN A 163 17.46 6.13 -13.15
N SER A 164 18.03 5.60 -14.23
CA SER A 164 17.79 6.09 -15.59
C SER A 164 16.50 5.52 -16.19
N LEU A 165 15.94 6.23 -17.17
CA LEU A 165 14.83 5.70 -17.97
C LEU A 165 15.25 4.42 -18.72
N THR A 166 16.50 4.37 -19.19
CA THR A 166 17.08 3.21 -19.90
C THR A 166 17.07 1.95 -19.06
N PHE A 167 17.30 2.05 -17.74
CA PHE A 167 17.20 0.92 -16.82
C PHE A 167 15.77 0.40 -16.72
N LYS A 168 14.79 1.31 -16.53
CA LYS A 168 13.37 0.94 -16.46
C LYS A 168 12.88 0.29 -17.77
N GLU A 169 13.27 0.84 -18.92
CA GLU A 169 12.95 0.28 -20.23
C GLU A 169 13.61 -1.10 -20.44
N ALA A 170 14.84 -1.29 -19.95
CA ALA A 170 15.51 -2.59 -20.03
C ALA A 170 14.77 -3.65 -19.19
N LEU A 171 14.30 -3.31 -17.97
CA LEU A 171 13.51 -4.21 -17.14
C LEU A 171 12.16 -4.60 -17.77
N GLY A 172 11.49 -3.67 -18.46
CA GLY A 172 10.16 -3.88 -19.03
C GLY A 172 10.08 -4.97 -20.12
N SER A 173 11.23 -5.44 -20.65
CA SER A 173 11.26 -6.48 -21.68
C SER A 173 12.57 -7.29 -21.65
N ALA A 174 12.92 -7.81 -20.46
CA ALA A 174 14.15 -8.59 -20.26
C ALA A 174 13.92 -10.11 -20.31
N LYS A 175 14.96 -10.86 -20.65
CA LYS A 175 15.03 -12.32 -20.46
C LYS A 175 15.79 -12.68 -19.18
N SER A 176 16.74 -11.84 -18.79
CA SER A 176 17.67 -12.09 -17.71
C SER A 176 18.06 -10.82 -16.96
N ILE A 177 18.22 -10.95 -15.65
CA ILE A 177 18.83 -9.96 -14.76
C ILE A 177 19.96 -10.65 -14.02
N LYS A 178 21.17 -10.10 -14.12
CA LYS A 178 22.33 -10.54 -13.35
C LYS A 178 22.74 -9.43 -12.40
N ILE A 179 22.77 -9.72 -11.12
CA ILE A 179 23.21 -8.78 -10.09
C ILE A 179 24.60 -9.20 -9.66
N LYS A 180 25.60 -8.38 -9.96
CA LYS A 180 26.98 -8.59 -9.50
C LYS A 180 27.09 -8.09 -8.06
N VAL A 181 27.71 -8.92 -7.22
CA VAL A 181 27.90 -8.68 -5.79
C VAL A 181 29.40 -8.74 -5.52
N ALA A 182 29.93 -7.70 -4.87
CA ALA A 182 31.34 -7.71 -4.48
C ALA A 182 31.54 -8.67 -3.29
N SER A 183 32.58 -9.51 -3.38
CA SER A 183 32.98 -10.35 -2.25
C SER A 183 33.70 -9.49 -1.20
N ILE A 184 33.15 -9.45 0.01
CA ILE A 184 33.68 -8.63 1.12
C ILE A 184 34.03 -9.54 2.29
N LYS A 185 35.25 -9.40 2.80
CA LYS A 185 35.76 -10.15 3.96
C LYS A 185 35.54 -9.38 5.26
N ASP A 186 35.51 -10.10 6.38
CA ASP A 186 35.54 -9.56 7.75
C ASP A 186 34.41 -8.57 8.07
N ILE A 187 33.20 -8.84 7.54
CA ILE A 187 32.04 -7.94 7.54
C ILE A 187 30.94 -8.36 8.52
N TRP A 188 30.85 -9.65 8.86
CA TRP A 188 29.83 -10.17 9.76
C TRP A 188 30.21 -9.94 11.21
N VAL A 189 29.30 -9.35 11.97
CA VAL A 189 29.38 -9.16 13.42
C VAL A 189 28.25 -9.87 14.15
N ASP A 190 28.48 -10.27 15.40
CA ASP A 190 27.46 -10.81 16.29
C ASP A 190 26.64 -9.71 16.98
N TYR A 191 25.71 -10.10 17.86
CA TYR A 191 24.90 -9.17 18.65
C TYR A 191 25.72 -8.31 19.64
N GLN A 192 26.96 -8.70 19.94
CA GLN A 192 27.89 -7.93 20.77
C GLN A 192 28.74 -6.96 19.94
N GLY A 193 28.60 -6.98 18.60
CA GLY A 193 29.44 -6.22 17.67
C GLY A 193 30.81 -6.84 17.44
N LYS A 194 31.01 -8.12 17.79
CA LYS A 194 32.28 -8.82 17.57
C LYS A 194 32.27 -9.50 16.19
N LYS A 195 33.36 -9.34 15.45
CA LYS A 195 33.55 -10.03 14.16
C LYS A 195 33.57 -11.55 14.33
N ILE A 196 32.98 -12.24 13.37
CA ILE A 196 33.17 -13.68 13.20
C ILE A 196 34.64 -13.96 12.84
N LYS A 197 35.23 -14.96 13.50
CA LYS A 197 36.57 -15.48 13.17
C LYS A 197 36.45 -16.58 12.11
N ASN A 198 37.30 -16.52 11.08
CA ASN A 198 37.40 -17.46 9.96
C ASN A 198 36.12 -17.55 9.10
N ASN A 199 36.28 -17.63 7.77
CA ASN A 199 35.17 -17.77 6.82
C ASN A 199 34.09 -16.67 6.93
N ASN A 200 34.52 -15.48 7.32
CA ASN A 200 33.72 -14.26 7.40
C ASN A 200 33.71 -13.57 6.03
N ILE A 201 32.90 -14.08 5.10
CA ILE A 201 32.79 -13.56 3.74
C ILE A 201 31.33 -13.33 3.41
N LEU A 202 31.02 -12.20 2.77
CA LEU A 202 29.75 -11.93 2.12
C LEU A 202 29.96 -11.92 0.61
N ASN A 203 29.14 -12.69 -0.09
CA ASN A 203 29.17 -12.88 -1.55
C ASN A 203 27.75 -13.14 -2.08
N ALA A 204 27.57 -13.39 -3.38
CA ALA A 204 26.24 -13.65 -3.97
C ALA A 204 25.52 -14.86 -3.33
N ASN A 205 26.27 -15.89 -2.94
CA ASN A 205 25.72 -17.08 -2.26
C ASN A 205 25.13 -16.74 -0.89
N SER A 206 25.63 -15.71 -0.22
CA SER A 206 25.06 -15.19 1.03
C SER A 206 23.60 -14.73 0.85
N PHE A 207 23.29 -14.10 -0.28
CA PHE A 207 21.94 -13.62 -0.60
C PHE A 207 21.03 -14.74 -1.13
N LYS A 208 21.58 -15.64 -1.97
CA LYS A 208 20.84 -16.84 -2.43
C LYS A 208 20.46 -17.74 -1.26
N LEU A 209 21.31 -17.88 -0.25
CA LEU A 209 21.03 -18.69 0.93
C LEU A 209 19.88 -18.12 1.76
N ASN A 210 19.82 -16.80 1.95
CA ASN A 210 18.68 -16.18 2.63
C ASN A 210 17.38 -16.34 1.85
N LEU A 211 17.43 -16.22 0.51
CA LEU A 211 16.27 -16.49 -0.33
C LEU A 211 15.78 -17.94 -0.14
N LEU A 212 16.70 -18.91 -0.06
CA LEU A 212 16.35 -20.28 0.28
C LEU A 212 15.70 -20.37 1.67
N ALA A 213 16.25 -19.70 2.69
CA ALA A 213 15.68 -19.67 4.03
C ALA A 213 14.25 -19.09 4.04
N LYS A 214 14.01 -18.00 3.30
CA LYS A 214 12.67 -17.42 3.11
C LYS A 214 11.70 -18.40 2.46
N MET A 215 12.13 -19.16 1.45
CA MET A 215 11.29 -20.21 0.85
C MET A 215 11.03 -21.36 1.81
N LEU A 216 12.05 -21.79 2.56
CA LEU A 216 11.91 -22.79 3.62
C LEU A 216 11.03 -22.31 4.77
N LYS A 217 10.61 -21.05 4.85
CA LYS A 217 9.59 -20.63 5.81
C LYS A 217 8.21 -21.22 5.48
N ASN A 218 7.91 -21.47 4.21
CA ASN A 218 6.67 -22.11 3.82
C ASN A 218 6.71 -23.63 4.08
N LYS A 219 5.70 -24.14 4.79
CA LYS A 219 5.62 -25.55 5.20
C LYS A 219 5.55 -26.51 4.00
N ASP A 220 4.76 -26.18 2.99
CA ASP A 220 4.60 -27.04 1.81
C ASP A 220 5.92 -27.17 1.04
N TYR A 221 6.64 -26.06 0.86
CA TYR A 221 7.95 -26.10 0.22
C TYR A 221 8.97 -26.89 1.04
N ARG A 222 9.00 -26.73 2.38
CA ARG A 222 9.87 -27.58 3.22
C ARG A 222 9.55 -29.05 3.08
N ASN A 223 8.27 -29.42 3.14
CA ASN A 223 7.83 -30.82 3.01
C ASN A 223 8.19 -31.38 1.62
N LEU A 224 8.06 -30.57 0.57
CA LEU A 224 8.52 -30.94 -0.77
C LEU A 224 10.03 -31.22 -0.79
N ILE A 225 10.84 -30.37 -0.16
CA ILE A 225 12.30 -30.57 -0.07
C ILE A 225 12.64 -31.80 0.77
N ILE A 226 11.97 -32.01 1.91
CA ILE A 226 12.13 -33.19 2.77
C ILE A 226 11.88 -34.46 1.96
N ASN A 227 10.74 -34.53 1.26
CA ASN A 227 10.34 -35.69 0.48
C ASN A 227 11.21 -35.89 -0.77
N LYS A 228 11.53 -34.83 -1.51
CA LYS A 228 12.27 -34.91 -2.78
C LYS A 228 13.74 -35.28 -2.58
N ASN A 229 14.36 -34.79 -1.50
CA ASN A 229 15.81 -34.96 -1.27
C ASN A 229 16.13 -35.94 -0.15
N ASN A 230 15.14 -36.64 0.42
CA ASN A 230 15.29 -37.45 1.63
C ASN A 230 16.00 -36.67 2.75
N SER A 231 15.57 -35.43 2.95
CA SER A 231 16.28 -34.49 3.83
C SER A 231 16.17 -34.91 5.28
N LYS A 232 17.27 -34.83 6.01
CA LYS A 232 17.31 -35.05 7.46
C LYS A 232 16.71 -33.84 8.17
N LEU A 233 15.77 -34.13 9.07
CA LEU A 233 15.26 -33.20 10.07
C LEU A 233 15.29 -33.92 11.42
N SER A 234 16.06 -33.38 12.36
CA SER A 234 16.18 -33.93 13.70
C SER A 234 14.81 -33.98 14.42
N ASP A 235 14.58 -35.00 15.25
CA ASP A 235 13.32 -35.16 15.99
C ASP A 235 12.95 -33.91 16.81
N ALA A 236 13.95 -33.21 17.34
CA ALA A 236 13.81 -31.96 18.08
C ALA A 236 13.10 -30.84 17.28
N PHE A 237 13.12 -30.89 15.95
CA PHE A 237 12.54 -29.87 15.07
C PHE A 237 11.23 -30.31 14.39
N LYS A 238 10.77 -31.56 14.59
CA LYS A 238 9.49 -32.03 14.02
C LYS A 238 8.31 -31.14 14.42
N ASN A 239 8.21 -30.81 15.72
CA ASN A 239 7.15 -29.92 16.21
C ASN A 239 7.29 -28.48 15.68
N GLN A 240 8.50 -27.98 15.47
CA GLN A 240 8.70 -26.64 14.89
C GLN A 240 8.33 -26.63 13.40
N ASN A 241 8.67 -27.70 12.66
CA ASN A 241 8.31 -27.86 11.26
C ASN A 241 6.80 -27.86 11.04
N GLU A 242 6.03 -28.42 11.98
CA GLU A 242 4.56 -28.44 11.88
C GLU A 242 3.92 -27.06 12.09
N ASN A 243 4.52 -26.21 12.94
CA ASN A 243 3.95 -24.95 13.41
C ASN A 243 4.45 -23.70 12.68
N LEU A 244 5.61 -23.76 12.02
CA LEU A 244 6.19 -22.64 11.30
C LEU A 244 5.66 -22.63 9.86
N ASP A 245 5.02 -21.55 9.43
CA ASP A 245 4.58 -21.40 8.04
C ASP A 245 4.70 -19.94 7.57
N GLY A 246 4.75 -19.73 6.26
CA GLY A 246 4.98 -18.42 5.65
C GLY A 246 4.58 -18.35 4.19
N PHE A 247 4.73 -17.16 3.60
CA PHE A 247 4.42 -16.91 2.20
C PHE A 247 5.14 -17.89 1.27
N ASN A 248 4.41 -18.45 0.29
CA ASN A 248 4.96 -19.41 -0.66
C ASN A 248 5.76 -18.70 -1.76
N LEU A 249 6.96 -18.23 -1.40
CA LEU A 249 7.87 -17.53 -2.31
C LEU A 249 8.31 -18.41 -3.49
N PHE A 250 8.40 -19.73 -3.29
CA PHE A 250 8.68 -20.68 -4.37
C PHE A 250 7.64 -20.58 -5.47
N LYS A 251 6.35 -20.70 -5.11
CA LYS A 251 5.24 -20.60 -6.05
C LYS A 251 5.19 -19.22 -6.72
N TYR A 252 5.39 -18.15 -5.96
CA TYR A 252 5.41 -16.79 -6.51
C TYR A 252 6.47 -16.61 -7.61
N LEU A 253 7.71 -17.07 -7.39
CA LEU A 253 8.76 -17.00 -8.40
C LEU A 253 8.48 -17.92 -9.59
N GLU A 254 7.90 -19.10 -9.37
CA GLU A 254 7.48 -19.99 -10.46
C GLU A 254 6.39 -19.37 -11.34
N ASP A 255 5.39 -18.74 -10.73
CA ASP A 255 4.26 -18.09 -11.41
C ASP A 255 4.70 -16.86 -12.21
N ASN A 256 5.78 -16.20 -11.77
CA ASN A 256 6.47 -15.15 -12.52
C ASN A 256 7.47 -15.70 -13.57
N ASN A 257 7.37 -16.99 -13.92
CA ASN A 257 8.20 -17.66 -14.92
C ASN A 257 9.72 -17.58 -14.63
N ILE A 258 10.15 -17.60 -13.37
CA ILE A 258 11.57 -17.57 -13.03
C ILE A 258 12.17 -18.97 -13.03
N ASN A 259 13.36 -19.12 -13.62
CA ASN A 259 14.15 -20.34 -13.60
C ASN A 259 14.85 -20.48 -12.24
N LEU A 260 14.22 -21.25 -11.34
CA LEU A 260 14.74 -21.47 -9.99
C LEU A 260 16.03 -22.28 -9.94
N GLU A 261 16.28 -23.15 -10.92
CA GLU A 261 17.54 -23.91 -10.97
C GLU A 261 18.73 -22.98 -11.20
N LYS A 262 18.58 -22.02 -12.11
CA LYS A 262 19.59 -20.96 -12.34
C LYS A 262 19.71 -20.01 -11.17
N LEU A 263 18.60 -19.65 -10.53
CA LEU A 263 18.61 -18.74 -9.38
C LEU A 263 19.37 -19.32 -8.18
N PHE A 264 19.22 -20.62 -7.96
CA PHE A 264 19.90 -21.38 -6.91
C PHE A 264 21.10 -22.15 -7.42
N ASP A 265 21.78 -21.63 -8.45
CA ASP A 265 23.11 -22.08 -8.81
C ASP A 265 24.15 -21.39 -7.90
N PHE A 266 24.68 -22.14 -6.93
CA PHE A 266 25.69 -21.65 -5.98
C PHE A 266 27.13 -21.78 -6.51
N SER A 267 27.34 -22.30 -7.72
CA SER A 267 28.68 -22.39 -8.30
C SER A 267 29.30 -21.02 -8.59
N ASN A 268 28.46 -20.00 -8.83
CA ASN A 268 28.90 -18.63 -9.03
C ASN A 268 28.68 -17.78 -7.78
N GLU A 269 29.78 -17.47 -7.09
CA GLU A 269 29.80 -16.67 -5.87
C GLU A 269 29.72 -15.16 -6.11
N ASN A 270 29.87 -14.68 -7.34
CA ASN A 270 29.96 -13.25 -7.65
C ASN A 270 28.67 -12.67 -8.24
N GLU A 271 27.73 -13.50 -8.67
CA GLU A 271 26.49 -13.01 -9.28
C GLU A 271 25.25 -13.80 -8.86
N ILE A 272 24.12 -13.10 -8.84
CA ILE A 272 22.79 -13.64 -8.70
C ILE A 272 22.11 -13.54 -10.07
N VAL A 273 21.67 -14.67 -10.61
CA VAL A 273 21.12 -14.78 -11.96
C VAL A 273 19.62 -15.07 -11.89
N LEU A 274 18.81 -14.10 -12.29
CA LEU A 274 17.37 -14.25 -12.46
C LEU A 274 17.09 -14.34 -13.95
N GLU A 275 16.81 -15.56 -14.43
CA GLU A 275 16.46 -15.82 -15.82
C GLU A 275 15.00 -16.28 -15.91
N SER A 276 14.33 -15.89 -16.99
CA SER A 276 13.01 -16.44 -17.28
C SER A 276 13.10 -17.89 -17.79
N LYS A 277 12.08 -18.69 -17.48
CA LYS A 277 11.93 -20.03 -18.05
C LYS A 277 11.90 -19.92 -19.58
N ASN A 278 12.66 -20.77 -20.25
CA ASN A 278 12.79 -20.83 -21.71
C ASN A 278 13.27 -19.52 -22.38
N ASN A 279 13.98 -18.63 -21.67
CA ASN A 279 14.50 -17.36 -22.18
C ASN A 279 13.42 -16.44 -22.80
N LYS A 280 12.20 -16.50 -22.27
CA LYS A 280 11.07 -15.65 -22.69
C LYS A 280 11.25 -14.22 -22.18
N LYS A 281 10.99 -13.22 -23.01
CA LYS A 281 10.94 -11.84 -22.53
C LYS A 281 9.73 -11.64 -21.62
N ILE A 282 9.96 -11.12 -20.42
CA ILE A 282 8.92 -10.77 -19.46
C ILE A 282 9.19 -9.35 -18.92
N ASP A 283 8.14 -8.71 -18.40
CA ASP A 283 8.29 -7.46 -17.68
C ASP A 283 8.78 -7.76 -16.26
N PHE A 284 10.02 -7.38 -15.96
CA PHE A 284 10.63 -7.58 -14.66
C PHE A 284 10.40 -6.42 -13.68
N ILE A 285 9.76 -5.31 -14.07
CA ILE A 285 9.66 -4.10 -13.23
C ILE A 285 9.02 -4.41 -11.88
N SER A 286 7.80 -4.95 -11.88
CA SER A 286 7.07 -5.27 -10.65
C SER A 286 7.74 -6.36 -9.83
N LEU A 287 8.34 -7.36 -10.50
CA LEU A 287 9.08 -8.43 -9.83
C LEU A 287 10.32 -7.87 -9.15
N PHE A 288 11.09 -7.02 -9.84
CA PHE A 288 12.28 -6.38 -9.33
C PHE A 288 11.96 -5.51 -8.11
N GLU A 289 10.96 -4.64 -8.20
CA GLU A 289 10.50 -3.81 -7.08
C GLU A 289 10.04 -4.66 -5.90
N ASN A 290 9.21 -5.69 -6.13
CA ASN A 290 8.71 -6.51 -5.04
C ASN A 290 9.84 -7.30 -4.34
N VAL A 291 10.69 -7.95 -5.14
CA VAL A 291 11.71 -8.89 -4.64
C VAL A 291 12.91 -8.19 -4.02
N PHE A 292 13.38 -7.09 -4.62
CA PHE A 292 14.60 -6.40 -4.19
C PHE A 292 14.34 -5.15 -3.35
N ILE A 293 13.13 -4.59 -3.35
CA ILE A 293 12.86 -3.30 -2.69
C ILE A 293 11.77 -3.40 -1.61
N LEU A 294 10.57 -3.90 -1.96
CA LEU A 294 9.43 -3.92 -1.04
C LEU A 294 9.57 -5.01 0.03
N GLN A 295 9.79 -6.26 -0.39
CA GLN A 295 9.91 -7.39 0.53
C GLN A 295 11.35 -7.69 0.91
N ASN A 296 12.34 -7.25 0.11
CA ASN A 296 13.77 -7.50 0.33
C ASN A 296 14.08 -8.99 0.55
N TYR A 297 13.60 -9.88 -0.33
CA TYR A 297 13.84 -11.33 -0.18
C TYR A 297 15.33 -11.70 -0.30
N PHE A 298 16.11 -10.88 -1.01
CA PHE A 298 17.57 -10.99 -1.09
C PHE A 298 18.27 -10.13 -0.04
N ASP A 299 18.02 -10.44 1.23
CA ASP A 299 18.91 -10.04 2.32
C ASP A 299 20.09 -11.03 2.42
N GLY A 300 21.23 -10.63 3.00
CA GLY A 300 22.40 -11.51 3.15
C GLY A 300 22.32 -12.40 4.40
N MET A 301 22.86 -13.62 4.30
CA MET A 301 23.07 -14.56 5.40
C MET A 301 24.50 -15.16 5.32
N PRO A 302 25.20 -15.45 6.44
CA PRO A 302 26.62 -15.86 6.41
C PRO A 302 26.79 -17.29 5.87
N TYR A 303 26.79 -17.43 4.54
CA TYR A 303 26.83 -18.69 3.83
C TYR A 303 28.03 -19.55 4.22
N GLU A 304 29.24 -18.98 4.16
CA GLU A 304 30.47 -19.71 4.47
C GLU A 304 30.49 -20.20 5.91
N TRP A 305 30.07 -19.36 6.86
CA TRP A 305 30.03 -19.76 8.27
C TRP A 305 29.05 -20.92 8.51
N LEU A 306 27.83 -20.83 7.95
CA LEU A 306 26.82 -21.89 8.08
C LEU A 306 27.27 -23.19 7.41
N LYS A 307 27.87 -23.08 6.22
CA LYS A 307 28.43 -24.22 5.51
C LYS A 307 29.40 -24.99 6.40
N ASN A 308 30.32 -24.29 7.06
CA ASN A 308 31.30 -24.92 7.96
C ASN A 308 30.67 -25.42 9.27
N GLN A 309 29.80 -24.64 9.90
CA GLN A 309 29.19 -24.99 11.20
C GLN A 309 28.37 -26.28 11.13
N TYR A 310 27.68 -26.52 10.01
CA TYR A 310 26.86 -27.71 9.78
C TYR A 310 27.56 -28.77 8.91
N GLN A 311 28.87 -28.60 8.64
CA GLN A 311 29.71 -29.53 7.86
C GLN A 311 29.11 -29.86 6.48
N LEU A 312 28.62 -28.83 5.80
CA LEU A 312 28.02 -28.90 4.47
C LEU A 312 29.12 -28.72 3.43
N ASN A 313 29.20 -29.61 2.44
CA ASN A 313 30.24 -29.56 1.41
C ASN A 313 29.78 -28.79 0.16
N ASP A 314 28.48 -28.83 -0.14
CA ASP A 314 27.86 -28.16 -1.29
C ASP A 314 26.43 -27.66 -1.00
N PHE A 315 25.83 -26.90 -1.92
CA PHE A 315 24.46 -26.40 -1.82
C PHE A 315 23.41 -27.50 -1.65
N LYS A 316 23.59 -28.66 -2.30
CA LYS A 316 22.69 -29.80 -2.12
C LYS A 316 22.58 -30.20 -0.64
N ASP A 317 23.61 -29.93 0.16
CA ASP A 317 23.65 -30.26 1.58
C ASP A 317 22.77 -29.33 2.43
N PHE A 318 22.64 -28.05 2.06
CA PHE A 318 21.67 -27.15 2.69
C PHE A 318 20.22 -27.59 2.47
N LYS A 319 19.97 -28.33 1.38
CA LYS A 319 18.66 -28.91 1.07
C LYS A 319 18.48 -30.30 1.64
N SER A 320 19.56 -31.05 1.91
CA SER A 320 19.50 -32.41 2.46
C SER A 320 19.58 -32.44 3.98
N ASN A 321 20.02 -31.36 4.63
CA ASN A 321 19.96 -31.16 6.07
C ASN A 321 19.28 -29.81 6.36
N LEU A 322 18.11 -29.83 7.01
CA LEU A 322 17.34 -28.62 7.30
C LEU A 322 17.52 -28.11 8.74
N ASP A 323 18.35 -28.75 9.56
CA ASP A 323 18.51 -28.36 10.97
C ASP A 323 19.06 -26.94 11.13
N TRP A 324 19.90 -26.48 10.19
CA TRP A 324 20.43 -25.11 10.17
C TRP A 324 19.32 -24.06 10.13
N PHE A 325 18.22 -24.34 9.43
CA PHE A 325 17.10 -23.42 9.27
C PHE A 325 16.37 -23.19 10.60
N PHE A 326 16.25 -24.23 11.43
CA PHE A 326 15.58 -24.16 12.74
C PHE A 326 16.48 -23.66 13.88
N THR A 327 17.75 -23.39 13.61
CA THR A 327 18.73 -23.02 14.63
C THR A 327 19.32 -21.64 14.37
N TYR A 328 19.69 -21.34 13.12
CA TYR A 328 20.24 -20.03 12.77
C TYR A 328 19.18 -18.93 12.82
N GLY A 329 19.51 -17.83 13.50
CA GLY A 329 18.63 -16.68 13.66
C GLY A 329 17.32 -16.99 14.39
N LYS A 330 17.24 -18.12 15.10
CA LYS A 330 16.11 -18.41 16.00
C LYS A 330 15.86 -17.21 16.91
N THR A 331 16.89 -16.71 17.58
CA THR A 331 16.84 -15.41 18.26
C THR A 331 17.88 -14.46 17.68
N TYR A 332 17.83 -13.18 18.06
CA TYR A 332 18.84 -12.19 17.66
C TYR A 332 20.26 -12.54 18.11
N LEU A 333 20.40 -13.36 19.17
CA LEU A 333 21.68 -13.85 19.70
C LEU A 333 22.33 -14.90 18.78
N ASN A 334 21.52 -15.60 17.99
CA ASN A 334 21.96 -16.66 17.07
C ASN A 334 22.09 -16.18 15.63
N ARG A 335 22.18 -14.86 15.43
CA ARG A 335 22.24 -14.20 14.12
C ARG A 335 23.52 -13.36 14.01
N PHE A 336 24.05 -13.29 12.79
CA PHE A 336 25.10 -12.34 12.44
C PHE A 336 24.58 -11.25 11.50
N TYR A 337 25.24 -10.11 11.54
CA TYR A 337 24.82 -8.88 10.89
C TYR A 337 25.95 -8.35 9.99
N ALA A 338 25.61 -8.00 8.75
CA ALA A 338 26.49 -7.27 7.83
C ALA A 338 25.71 -6.06 7.26
N ALA A 339 25.00 -5.37 8.15
CA ALA A 339 24.13 -4.24 7.85
C ALA A 339 24.60 -2.99 8.61
N PRO A 340 24.03 -1.79 8.34
CA PRO A 340 24.41 -0.58 9.04
C PRO A 340 24.25 -0.66 10.56
N TYR A 341 23.27 -1.43 11.04
CA TYR A 341 23.04 -1.64 12.46
C TYR A 341 22.92 -3.13 12.78
N PHE A 342 23.17 -3.49 14.04
CA PHE A 342 22.91 -4.82 14.59
C PHE A 342 22.03 -4.73 15.84
N ILE A 343 21.26 -5.79 16.12
CA ILE A 343 20.46 -5.88 17.36
C ILE A 343 21.42 -6.19 18.50
N ASN A 344 21.61 -5.24 19.42
CA ASN A 344 22.49 -5.42 20.58
C ASN A 344 21.76 -5.97 21.81
N LYS A 345 20.49 -5.60 21.97
CA LYS A 345 19.62 -6.06 23.06
C LYS A 345 18.18 -6.11 22.58
N MET A 346 17.44 -7.10 23.03
CA MET A 346 16.01 -7.20 22.78
C MET A 346 15.29 -7.92 23.93
N ASP A 347 14.19 -7.33 24.39
CA ASP A 347 13.24 -7.91 25.34
C ASP A 347 11.82 -7.41 25.04
N ASN A 348 10.86 -7.69 25.93
CA ASN A 348 9.45 -7.30 25.75
C ASN A 348 9.22 -5.78 25.81
N ASN A 349 10.13 -5.04 26.44
CA ASN A 349 10.03 -3.60 26.69
C ASN A 349 10.87 -2.78 25.71
N GLU A 350 11.97 -3.33 25.18
CA GLU A 350 12.82 -2.59 24.26
C GLU A 350 13.59 -3.45 23.25
N THR A 351 13.95 -2.81 22.14
CA THR A 351 14.94 -3.28 21.17
C THR A 351 15.98 -2.19 20.98
N ILE A 352 17.25 -2.53 21.16
CA ILE A 352 18.38 -1.61 21.00
C ILE A 352 19.19 -2.05 19.79
N LEU A 353 19.29 -1.17 18.78
CA LEU A 353 20.16 -1.33 17.64
C LEU A 353 21.39 -0.43 17.81
N LYS A 354 22.58 -0.96 17.52
CA LYS A 354 23.84 -0.21 17.52
C LYS A 354 24.44 -0.14 16.13
N LEU A 355 25.11 0.96 15.84
CA LEU A 355 25.85 1.13 14.59
C LEU A 355 26.91 0.03 14.46
N ASN A 356 26.97 -0.60 13.30
CA ASN A 356 28.00 -1.56 12.97
C ASN A 356 29.24 -0.81 12.46
N GLU A 357 30.25 -0.62 13.30
CA GLU A 357 31.48 0.10 12.93
C GLU A 357 32.26 -0.61 11.80
N ASP A 358 32.02 -1.89 11.60
CA ASP A 358 32.67 -2.70 10.57
C ASP A 358 31.91 -2.73 9.24
N TYR A 359 30.80 -2.00 9.11
CA TYR A 359 30.08 -1.91 7.85
C TYR A 359 30.93 -1.26 6.76
N TYR A 360 31.05 -1.92 5.60
CA TYR A 360 32.00 -1.59 4.52
C TYR A 360 31.84 -0.19 3.88
N LYS A 361 30.77 0.55 4.18
CA LYS A 361 30.57 1.91 3.67
C LYS A 361 30.89 2.92 4.73
N ASP A 362 31.66 3.93 4.33
CA ASP A 362 31.93 5.09 5.18
C ASP A 362 30.62 5.76 5.61
N PHE A 363 30.42 5.82 6.92
CA PHE A 363 29.34 6.59 7.49
C PHE A 363 29.74 8.07 7.59
N SER A 364 28.80 8.96 7.29
CA SER A 364 28.99 10.37 7.63
C SER A 364 29.07 10.54 9.15
N SER A 365 29.81 11.54 9.61
CA SER A 365 29.78 12.07 10.98
C SER A 365 28.37 12.25 11.56
N SER A 366 27.39 12.51 10.69
CA SER A 366 26.00 12.81 11.03
C SER A 366 25.07 11.60 11.26
N ILE A 367 25.55 10.35 11.25
CA ILE A 367 24.69 9.16 11.39
C ILE A 367 24.33 8.82 12.84
N LEU A 368 23.18 8.19 13.07
CA LEU A 368 22.82 7.66 14.39
C LEU A 368 23.82 6.60 14.86
N LYS A 369 24.20 6.66 16.14
CA LYS A 369 25.05 5.64 16.79
C LYS A 369 24.24 4.54 17.47
N GLN A 370 23.05 4.90 17.95
CA GLN A 370 22.16 3.98 18.64
C GLN A 370 20.70 4.31 18.33
N ILE A 371 19.88 3.27 18.20
CA ILE A 371 18.43 3.34 18.01
C ILE A 371 17.81 2.50 19.11
N SER A 372 16.93 3.09 19.92
CA SER A 372 16.13 2.38 20.91
C SER A 372 14.66 2.44 20.52
N ILE A 373 14.05 1.28 20.35
CA ILE A 373 12.61 1.13 20.14
C ILE A 373 12.03 0.59 21.44
N GLN A 374 11.22 1.40 22.11
CA GLN A 374 10.60 1.08 23.39
C GLN A 374 9.14 0.71 23.18
N TYR A 375 8.66 -0.25 23.97
CA TYR A 375 7.34 -0.86 23.86
C TYR A 375 6.62 -0.81 25.19
N ASN A 376 5.29 -0.81 25.14
CA ASN A 376 4.46 -1.09 26.30
C ASN A 376 3.97 -2.54 26.18
N PRO A 377 4.41 -3.47 27.06
CA PRO A 377 3.94 -4.86 27.03
C PRO A 377 2.43 -4.99 27.12
N LEU A 378 1.81 -4.05 27.85
CA LEU A 378 0.37 -3.85 27.90
C LEU A 378 0.07 -2.44 27.37
N PRO A 379 -0.67 -2.31 26.25
CA PRO A 379 -1.07 -1.01 25.73
C PRO A 379 -1.77 -0.17 26.79
N LEU A 380 -1.30 1.06 26.96
CA LEU A 380 -1.95 2.04 27.82
C LEU A 380 -3.15 2.65 27.10
N ALA A 381 -4.11 3.19 27.87
CA ALA A 381 -5.14 4.05 27.30
C ALA A 381 -4.47 5.20 26.51
N ASN A 382 -5.00 5.52 25.32
CA ASN A 382 -4.37 6.48 24.41
C ASN A 382 -4.17 7.85 25.05
N THR A 383 -5.09 8.28 25.91
CA THR A 383 -4.99 9.54 26.66
C THR A 383 -3.76 9.58 27.56
N THR A 384 -3.53 8.51 28.33
CA THR A 384 -2.37 8.34 29.21
C THR A 384 -1.08 8.25 28.40
N PHE A 385 -1.08 7.46 27.33
CA PHE A 385 0.09 7.33 26.46
C PHE A 385 0.46 8.65 25.77
N SER A 386 -0.53 9.40 25.30
CA SER A 386 -0.37 10.74 24.70
C SER A 386 0.32 11.71 25.66
N LEU A 387 -0.18 11.82 26.90
CA LEU A 387 0.37 12.73 27.89
C LEU A 387 1.81 12.34 28.26
N GLN A 388 2.06 11.05 28.51
CA GLN A 388 3.40 10.55 28.82
C GLN A 388 4.39 10.79 27.68
N SER A 389 3.98 10.48 26.44
CA SER A 389 4.83 10.63 25.26
C SER A 389 5.11 12.10 24.97
N THR A 390 4.14 12.99 25.15
CA THR A 390 4.34 14.44 24.97
C THR A 390 5.31 15.01 25.98
N ASN A 391 5.17 14.66 27.27
CA ASN A 391 6.10 15.08 28.30
C ASN A 391 7.50 14.53 28.08
N ALA A 392 7.61 13.25 27.73
CA ALA A 392 8.88 12.61 27.40
C ALA A 392 9.54 13.30 26.18
N PHE A 393 8.77 13.62 25.14
CA PHE A 393 9.28 14.29 23.95
C PHE A 393 9.78 15.71 24.27
N LYS A 394 9.03 16.50 25.05
CA LYS A 394 9.45 17.84 25.48
C LYS A 394 10.74 17.85 26.29
N GLN A 395 10.95 16.80 27.08
CA GLN A 395 12.14 16.60 27.92
C GLN A 395 13.32 15.98 27.16
N ASN A 396 13.17 15.81 25.84
CA ASN A 396 14.12 15.08 24.99
C ASN A 396 14.43 13.66 25.50
N ILE A 397 13.46 12.98 26.11
CA ILE A 397 13.56 11.55 26.50
C ILE A 397 13.29 10.67 25.28
N ILE A 398 12.35 11.05 24.43
CA ILE A 398 12.05 10.36 23.17
C ILE A 398 12.29 11.27 21.97
N SER A 399 12.70 10.67 20.86
CA SER A 399 13.12 11.36 19.64
C SER A 399 11.99 11.56 18.63
N LYS A 400 10.91 10.79 18.75
CA LYS A 400 9.76 10.75 17.84
C LYS A 400 8.44 10.87 18.60
N LEU A 401 7.47 11.58 18.04
CA LEU A 401 6.10 11.66 18.53
C LEU A 401 5.11 11.51 17.37
N GLU A 402 4.20 10.53 17.46
CA GLU A 402 3.12 10.34 16.50
C GLU A 402 2.01 11.36 16.80
N TYR A 403 2.00 12.49 16.09
CA TYR A 403 1.13 13.62 16.42
C TYR A 403 -0.34 13.24 16.37
N GLU A 404 -0.76 12.36 15.45
CA GLU A 404 -2.18 12.01 15.33
C GLU A 404 -2.71 11.24 16.53
N ASN A 405 -1.83 10.55 17.27
CA ASN A 405 -2.17 9.79 18.47
C ASN A 405 -2.30 10.69 19.72
N LEU A 406 -1.96 11.97 19.62
CA LEU A 406 -2.01 12.92 20.73
C LEU A 406 -3.44 13.44 20.97
N ASN A 407 -3.78 13.76 22.22
CA ASN A 407 -5.02 14.48 22.50
C ASN A 407 -4.92 15.96 22.10
N LEU A 408 -6.05 16.64 22.08
CA LEU A 408 -6.17 18.00 21.56
C LEU A 408 -5.23 19.00 22.26
N ASN A 409 -5.11 18.89 23.58
CA ASN A 409 -4.28 19.79 24.39
C ASN A 409 -2.79 19.64 24.04
N GLU A 410 -2.32 18.39 23.95
CA GLU A 410 -0.94 18.06 23.57
C GLU A 410 -0.66 18.46 22.12
N LYS A 411 -1.63 18.25 21.20
CA LYS A 411 -1.57 18.73 19.81
C LYS A 411 -1.34 20.25 19.77
N GLN A 412 -2.13 21.02 20.51
CA GLN A 412 -2.01 22.48 20.59
C GLN A 412 -0.68 22.92 21.19
N GLU A 413 -0.22 22.25 22.25
CA GLU A 413 1.05 22.56 22.90
C GLU A 413 2.25 22.33 21.96
N ILE A 414 2.26 21.20 21.26
CA ILE A 414 3.29 20.88 20.28
C ILE A 414 3.30 21.92 19.14
N LEU A 415 2.13 22.31 18.64
CA LEU A 415 2.01 23.33 17.60
C LEU A 415 2.45 24.71 18.08
N LYS A 416 2.14 25.09 19.32
CA LYS A 416 2.60 26.38 19.91
C LYS A 416 4.12 26.48 19.94
N ASN A 417 4.81 25.33 20.08
CA ASN A 417 6.25 25.23 20.15
C ASN A 417 6.90 24.71 18.86
N PHE A 418 6.22 24.82 17.71
CA PHE A 418 6.64 24.12 16.48
C PHE A 418 8.08 24.46 16.02
N ASN A 419 8.55 25.69 16.25
CA ASN A 419 9.92 26.14 15.94
C ASN A 419 11.03 25.37 16.68
N ASN A 420 10.66 24.65 17.74
CA ASN A 420 11.56 23.84 18.55
C ASN A 420 11.63 22.38 18.09
N TYR A 421 10.86 21.98 17.09
CA TYR A 421 10.77 20.59 16.61
C TYR A 421 10.89 20.53 15.08
N ASN A 422 11.24 19.35 14.57
CA ASN A 422 11.14 19.06 13.13
C ASN A 422 9.87 18.26 12.88
N PHE A 423 8.97 18.79 12.07
CA PHE A 423 7.77 18.06 11.66
C PHE A 423 8.06 17.29 10.37
N SER A 424 7.63 16.04 10.36
CA SER A 424 7.56 15.18 9.18
C SER A 424 6.15 14.61 9.06
N TYR A 425 5.88 13.96 7.94
CA TYR A 425 4.55 13.55 7.52
C TYR A 425 4.63 12.14 6.93
N GLN A 426 3.58 11.34 7.04
CA GLN A 426 3.46 10.05 6.40
C GLN A 426 2.08 9.92 5.75
N LYS A 427 2.03 10.27 4.46
CA LYS A 427 1.75 9.34 3.36
C LYS A 427 0.95 7.98 3.51
N ASN A 428 0.01 7.68 4.43
CA ASN A 428 -1.04 6.66 4.19
C ASN A 428 -2.37 7.11 3.44
N ASN A 429 -2.50 6.70 2.18
CA ASN A 429 -3.75 6.56 1.37
C ASN A 429 -4.45 7.78 0.78
N ASN A 430 -4.80 7.78 -0.51
CA ASN A 430 -5.25 9.02 -1.17
C ASN A 430 -6.73 9.41 -0.92
N ARG A 431 -7.10 9.93 0.26
CA ARG A 431 -8.47 10.37 0.64
C ARG A 431 -9.09 11.51 -0.17
N PHE A 432 -8.31 12.15 -1.03
CA PHE A 432 -8.75 13.31 -1.82
C PHE A 432 -9.08 12.95 -3.28
N LYS A 433 -8.84 11.70 -3.67
CA LYS A 433 -9.17 11.17 -5.00
C LYS A 433 -10.07 9.96 -4.85
N LEU A 434 -11.04 9.83 -5.75
CA LEU A 434 -11.91 8.66 -5.81
C LEU A 434 -11.09 7.38 -5.98
N ASN A 435 -11.58 6.30 -5.37
CA ASN A 435 -10.94 5.00 -5.48
C ASN A 435 -11.15 4.38 -6.88
N ASN A 436 -12.32 4.61 -7.46
CA ASN A 436 -12.65 4.28 -8.84
C ASN A 436 -13.28 5.49 -9.51
N THR A 437 -12.97 5.70 -10.79
CA THR A 437 -13.50 6.80 -11.61
C THR A 437 -14.50 6.33 -12.65
N ILE A 438 -14.73 5.03 -12.78
CA ILE A 438 -15.72 4.48 -13.71
C ILE A 438 -17.02 4.21 -12.95
N ILE A 439 -18.12 4.73 -13.47
CA ILE A 439 -19.48 4.52 -12.94
C ILE A 439 -20.43 4.05 -14.03
N ILE A 440 -21.60 3.55 -13.63
CA ILE A 440 -22.72 3.30 -14.53
C ILE A 440 -23.16 4.62 -15.21
N ASN A 441 -23.23 4.60 -16.53
CA ASN A 441 -23.68 5.75 -17.31
C ASN A 441 -25.20 5.75 -17.43
N HIS A 442 -25.90 6.53 -16.61
CA HIS A 442 -27.37 6.62 -16.63
C HIS A 442 -27.98 7.44 -17.78
N LYS A 443 -27.15 8.10 -18.60
CA LYS A 443 -27.59 8.90 -19.77
C LYS A 443 -26.54 8.80 -20.87
N PRO A 444 -26.39 7.63 -21.51
CA PRO A 444 -25.42 7.48 -22.58
C PRO A 444 -25.88 8.21 -23.85
N ASN A 445 -24.99 8.31 -24.85
CA ASN A 445 -25.36 8.80 -26.16
C ASN A 445 -26.29 7.79 -26.85
N SER A 446 -27.51 8.20 -27.19
CA SER A 446 -28.52 7.33 -27.82
C SER A 446 -28.10 6.83 -29.21
N ASN A 447 -27.15 7.51 -29.87
CA ASN A 447 -26.64 7.15 -31.20
C ASN A 447 -25.36 6.30 -31.14
N SER A 448 -24.98 5.80 -29.98
CA SER A 448 -23.80 4.96 -29.85
C SER A 448 -23.94 3.65 -30.63
N ARG A 449 -22.86 3.21 -31.28
CA ARG A 449 -22.76 1.88 -31.90
C ARG A 449 -22.64 0.72 -30.89
N TYR A 450 -22.49 1.04 -29.60
CA TYR A 450 -22.19 0.06 -28.54
C TYR A 450 -23.40 -0.56 -27.86
N PHE A 451 -24.60 -0.12 -28.20
CA PHE A 451 -25.86 -0.74 -27.79
C PHE A 451 -26.95 -0.27 -28.73
N ASN A 452 -28.02 -1.06 -28.86
CA ASN A 452 -29.15 -0.68 -29.71
C ASN A 452 -30.35 -0.14 -28.91
N LYS A 453 -31.38 0.30 -29.64
CA LYS A 453 -32.59 0.90 -29.05
C LYS A 453 -33.35 -0.05 -28.13
N ASN A 454 -33.35 -1.34 -28.42
CA ASN A 454 -33.97 -2.34 -27.54
C ASN A 454 -33.27 -2.42 -26.18
N PHE A 455 -31.92 -2.38 -26.17
CA PHE A 455 -31.17 -2.29 -24.91
C PHE A 455 -31.44 -0.96 -24.20
N LEU A 456 -31.46 0.16 -24.92
CA LEU A 456 -31.78 1.46 -24.34
C LEU A 456 -33.18 1.53 -23.71
N ALA A 457 -34.17 0.88 -24.32
CA ALA A 457 -35.53 0.82 -23.80
C ALA A 457 -35.62 0.01 -22.50
N LEU A 458 -34.96 -1.15 -22.44
CA LEU A 458 -34.93 -2.01 -21.25
C LEU A 458 -34.08 -1.45 -20.11
N TYR A 459 -32.88 -0.98 -20.43
CA TYR A 459 -31.90 -0.56 -19.42
C TYR A 459 -32.14 0.90 -18.98
N TYR A 460 -32.52 1.81 -19.88
CA TYR A 460 -32.63 3.26 -19.58
C TYR A 460 -34.04 3.85 -19.73
N GLY A 461 -35.03 3.08 -20.21
CA GLY A 461 -36.37 3.59 -20.47
C GLY A 461 -36.41 4.60 -21.63
N TRP A 462 -35.62 4.37 -22.67
CA TRP A 462 -35.62 5.20 -23.88
C TRP A 462 -36.99 5.20 -24.56
N ASN A 463 -37.54 6.39 -24.81
CA ASN A 463 -38.74 6.59 -25.60
C ASN A 463 -38.35 7.12 -26.98
N GLU A 464 -38.56 6.30 -28.00
CA GLU A 464 -38.21 6.63 -29.39
C GLU A 464 -38.98 7.86 -29.91
N ASN A 465 -40.26 8.00 -29.54
CA ASN A 465 -41.11 9.09 -30.02
C ASN A 465 -40.69 10.44 -29.46
N GLU A 466 -40.25 10.46 -28.20
CA GLU A 466 -39.86 11.68 -27.49
C GLU A 466 -38.35 11.92 -27.54
N LYS A 467 -37.57 10.99 -28.12
CA LYS A 467 -36.10 10.97 -28.17
C LYS A 467 -35.46 11.31 -26.82
N LYS A 468 -36.02 10.79 -25.74
CA LYS A 468 -35.58 11.08 -24.36
C LYS A 468 -35.59 9.83 -23.48
N TYR A 469 -34.72 9.85 -22.47
CA TYR A 469 -34.71 8.85 -21.40
C TYR A 469 -35.83 9.14 -20.40
N SER A 470 -36.68 8.14 -20.15
CA SER A 470 -37.72 8.17 -19.13
C SER A 470 -37.60 6.93 -18.26
N LEU A 471 -36.61 6.92 -17.37
CA LEU A 471 -36.33 5.81 -16.48
C LEU A 471 -37.54 5.48 -15.60
N LYS A 472 -37.99 4.22 -15.64
CA LYS A 472 -39.08 3.69 -14.81
C LYS A 472 -38.54 2.69 -13.78
N LYS A 473 -39.43 2.31 -12.86
CA LYS A 473 -39.22 1.26 -11.87
C LYS A 473 -38.61 -0.01 -12.50
N ASP A 474 -39.22 -0.53 -13.56
CA ASP A 474 -38.77 -1.77 -14.21
C ASP A 474 -37.38 -1.62 -14.84
N ASN A 475 -37.02 -0.44 -15.33
CA ASN A 475 -35.67 -0.20 -15.83
C ASN A 475 -34.64 -0.31 -14.69
N LEU A 476 -34.93 0.25 -13.51
CA LEU A 476 -34.05 0.10 -12.34
C LEU A 476 -33.93 -1.33 -11.85
N ILE A 477 -35.03 -2.11 -11.90
CA ILE A 477 -34.99 -3.55 -11.60
C ILE A 477 -34.05 -4.24 -12.59
N PHE A 478 -34.21 -3.98 -13.89
CA PHE A 478 -33.34 -4.54 -14.92
C PHE A 478 -31.87 -4.17 -14.70
N GLN A 479 -31.55 -2.91 -14.39
CA GLN A 479 -30.19 -2.45 -14.10
C GLN A 479 -29.60 -3.15 -12.87
N SER A 480 -30.37 -3.22 -11.77
CA SER A 480 -29.94 -3.87 -10.52
C SER A 480 -29.60 -5.34 -10.76
N LEU A 481 -30.47 -6.06 -11.46
CA LEU A 481 -30.27 -7.46 -11.84
C LEU A 481 -29.05 -7.62 -12.75
N PHE A 482 -28.97 -6.86 -13.83
CA PHE A 482 -27.90 -6.97 -14.84
C PHE A 482 -26.51 -6.69 -14.24
N ASN A 483 -26.37 -5.65 -13.42
CA ASN A 483 -25.07 -5.28 -12.84
C ASN A 483 -24.61 -6.21 -11.70
N ASN A 484 -25.51 -7.04 -11.15
CA ASN A 484 -25.21 -8.01 -10.10
C ASN A 484 -25.07 -9.46 -10.60
N LEU A 485 -25.00 -9.67 -11.92
CA LEU A 485 -24.78 -11.00 -12.51
C LEU A 485 -23.38 -11.55 -12.24
N ILE A 486 -22.38 -10.67 -12.28
CA ILE A 486 -20.97 -11.03 -12.14
C ILE A 486 -20.54 -10.83 -10.70
N ASN A 487 -19.91 -11.84 -10.13
CA ASN A 487 -19.32 -11.79 -8.82
C ASN A 487 -18.00 -10.99 -8.87
N PRO A 488 -17.91 -9.79 -8.23
CA PRO A 488 -16.69 -9.00 -8.23
C PRO A 488 -15.52 -9.71 -7.53
N TYR A 489 -15.78 -10.56 -6.54
CA TYR A 489 -14.75 -11.36 -5.88
C TYR A 489 -14.20 -12.49 -6.77
N GLY A 490 -14.97 -12.92 -7.78
CA GLY A 490 -14.50 -13.80 -8.86
C GLY A 490 -13.60 -13.08 -9.86
N ILE A 491 -13.67 -11.75 -9.91
CA ILE A 491 -12.79 -10.90 -10.72
C ILE A 491 -11.46 -10.67 -9.97
N VAL A 492 -11.50 -10.16 -8.73
CA VAL A 492 -10.32 -9.73 -7.93
C VAL A 492 -9.60 -10.82 -7.13
N ASP A 493 -9.79 -12.09 -7.49
CA ASP A 493 -9.12 -13.25 -6.88
C ASP A 493 -9.20 -13.32 -5.35
N GLY A 494 -10.42 -13.41 -4.79
CA GLY A 494 -10.81 -14.04 -3.51
C GLY A 494 -10.20 -13.59 -2.16
N ASN A 495 -8.94 -13.17 -2.11
CA ASN A 495 -8.17 -12.81 -0.92
C ASN A 495 -8.18 -11.30 -0.67
N ASN A 496 -8.19 -10.50 -1.72
CA ASN A 496 -8.31 -9.05 -1.59
C ASN A 496 -9.77 -8.63 -1.44
N ASP A 497 -10.00 -7.52 -0.75
CA ASP A 497 -11.32 -6.90 -0.73
C ASP A 497 -11.57 -6.17 -2.04
N ALA A 498 -12.77 -6.40 -2.59
CA ALA A 498 -13.26 -5.67 -3.75
C ALA A 498 -13.88 -4.35 -3.27
N TRP A 499 -13.29 -3.22 -3.64
CA TRP A 499 -13.84 -1.90 -3.35
C TRP A 499 -14.42 -1.28 -4.61
N LEU A 500 -15.71 -1.54 -4.77
CA LEU A 500 -16.48 -1.01 -5.89
C LEU A 500 -16.81 0.48 -5.69
N SER A 501 -16.85 0.95 -4.43
CA SER A 501 -17.21 2.31 -4.07
C SER A 501 -16.29 3.35 -4.73
N GLN A 502 -16.85 4.46 -5.21
CA GLN A 502 -16.01 5.60 -5.62
C GLN A 502 -15.43 6.33 -4.39
N ALA A 503 -16.05 6.17 -3.21
CA ALA A 503 -15.57 6.80 -1.99
C ALA A 503 -14.12 6.37 -1.72
N PRO A 504 -13.21 7.31 -1.41
CA PRO A 504 -11.91 6.96 -0.89
C PRO A 504 -12.06 6.14 0.39
N GLU A 505 -11.14 5.22 0.55
CA GLU A 505 -11.22 4.16 1.53
C GLU A 505 -11.00 4.68 2.96
N ASN A 506 -10.23 5.74 3.08
CA ASN A 506 -9.69 6.34 4.29
C ASN A 506 -10.36 7.68 4.65
N LEU A 507 -11.60 7.85 4.20
CA LEU A 507 -12.39 9.06 4.32
C LEU A 507 -13.07 9.15 5.70
N TYR A 508 -13.03 10.33 6.33
CA TYR A 508 -13.48 10.51 7.72
C TYR A 508 -14.99 10.53 7.88
N ILE A 509 -15.50 9.78 8.85
CA ILE A 509 -16.93 9.74 9.18
C ILE A 509 -17.25 10.93 10.11
N ASP A 510 -18.06 11.86 9.63
CA ASP A 510 -18.39 13.14 10.31
C ASP A 510 -19.86 13.23 10.75
N ALA A 511 -20.47 12.09 11.06
CA ALA A 511 -21.84 11.98 11.55
C ALA A 511 -22.05 12.56 12.96
N LYS A 512 -23.31 12.83 13.32
CA LYS A 512 -23.72 13.43 14.60
C LYS A 512 -23.30 12.62 15.84
N ASN A 513 -23.26 11.29 15.74
CA ASN A 513 -22.89 10.39 16.84
C ASN A 513 -21.59 9.64 16.52
N LYS A 514 -20.49 9.96 17.21
CA LYS A 514 -19.23 9.21 17.03
C LYS A 514 -19.32 7.84 17.71
N SER A 515 -19.07 6.78 16.97
CA SER A 515 -18.81 5.45 17.54
C SER A 515 -17.39 5.42 18.11
N LEU A 516 -17.16 4.68 19.20
CA LEU A 516 -15.85 4.63 19.89
C LEU A 516 -14.73 3.99 19.06
N ASN A 517 -15.06 3.19 18.02
CA ASN A 517 -14.10 2.40 17.25
C ASN A 517 -14.18 2.61 15.73
N VAL A 518 -14.85 3.69 15.29
CA VAL A 518 -15.10 3.95 13.86
C VAL A 518 -14.72 5.39 13.58
N VAL A 519 -13.68 5.58 12.77
CA VAL A 519 -13.17 6.91 12.42
C VAL A 519 -13.24 7.13 10.91
N GLU A 520 -13.02 6.07 10.13
CA GLU A 520 -12.86 6.11 8.68
C GLU A 520 -13.71 5.05 7.97
N LEU A 521 -13.97 5.23 6.68
CA LEU A 521 -14.78 4.29 5.90
C LEU A 521 -14.21 2.87 5.88
N LYS A 522 -12.87 2.71 5.96
CA LYS A 522 -12.19 1.42 6.12
C LYS A 522 -12.77 0.56 7.22
N ASP A 523 -12.93 1.21 8.37
CA ASP A 523 -13.22 0.55 9.64
C ASP A 523 -14.58 -0.16 9.53
N ILE A 524 -15.35 0.21 8.51
CA ILE A 524 -16.66 -0.30 8.20
C ILE A 524 -16.87 -0.57 6.70
N TYR A 525 -15.86 -1.14 6.03
CA TYR A 525 -15.99 -1.51 4.61
C TYR A 525 -17.24 -2.36 4.31
N ASN A 526 -17.61 -3.20 5.27
CA ASN A 526 -18.73 -4.13 5.19
C ASN A 526 -20.10 -3.48 4.96
N GLN A 527 -20.35 -2.32 5.57
CA GLN A 527 -21.69 -1.74 5.61
C GLN A 527 -21.96 -0.90 4.35
N ILE A 528 -20.91 -0.40 3.70
CA ILE A 528 -21.01 0.45 2.51
C ILE A 528 -20.96 -0.33 1.18
N LEU A 529 -20.74 -1.65 1.22
CA LEU A 529 -20.65 -2.55 0.05
C LEU A 529 -21.71 -3.66 0.06
N LYS A 530 -22.79 -3.51 0.85
CA LYS A 530 -23.87 -4.48 0.92
C LYS A 530 -24.74 -4.42 -0.35
N PRO A 531 -24.86 -5.51 -1.12
CA PRO A 531 -25.64 -5.51 -2.35
C PRO A 531 -27.14 -5.26 -2.09
N ILE A 532 -27.76 -4.59 -3.05
CA ILE A 532 -29.20 -4.31 -3.16
C ILE A 532 -29.66 -4.88 -4.51
N ILE A 533 -30.23 -6.08 -4.47
CA ILE A 533 -30.79 -6.77 -5.64
C ILE A 533 -32.31 -6.70 -5.54
N ILE A 534 -32.94 -6.13 -6.57
CA ILE A 534 -34.39 -5.87 -6.62
C ILE A 534 -35.05 -6.95 -7.49
N ASP A 535 -36.09 -7.61 -6.97
CA ASP A 535 -36.92 -8.54 -7.75
C ASP A 535 -38.05 -7.82 -8.53
N SER A 536 -38.71 -8.52 -9.45
CA SER A 536 -39.82 -7.98 -10.25
C SER A 536 -41.08 -7.63 -9.44
N LYS A 537 -41.24 -8.20 -8.24
CA LYS A 537 -42.30 -7.86 -7.27
C LYS A 537 -41.88 -6.72 -6.33
N THR A 538 -40.70 -6.15 -6.54
CA THR A 538 -40.03 -5.13 -5.73
C THR A 538 -39.84 -5.45 -4.26
N LYS A 539 -39.58 -6.72 -3.99
CA LYS A 539 -38.91 -7.11 -2.76
C LYS A 539 -37.40 -7.13 -3.03
N LYS A 540 -36.65 -6.68 -2.03
CA LYS A 540 -35.22 -6.97 -1.98
C LYS A 540 -35.07 -8.48 -1.82
N PHE A 541 -34.12 -9.09 -2.52
CA PHE A 541 -33.76 -10.49 -2.23
C PHE A 541 -33.44 -10.60 -0.73
N ASN A 542 -34.06 -11.57 -0.05
CA ASN A 542 -33.84 -11.75 1.38
C ASN A 542 -32.40 -12.22 1.65
N GLU A 543 -31.85 -11.86 2.81
CA GLU A 543 -30.54 -12.33 3.29
C GLU A 543 -29.33 -11.99 2.41
N THR A 544 -29.40 -10.95 1.57
CA THR A 544 -28.22 -10.51 0.81
C THR A 544 -27.18 -9.86 1.73
N PHE A 545 -26.02 -10.49 1.91
CA PHE A 545 -24.86 -9.91 2.60
C PHE A 545 -23.58 -10.00 1.75
N GLN A 546 -22.68 -9.02 1.91
CA GLN A 546 -21.53 -8.84 1.00
C GLN A 546 -20.55 -10.02 1.00
N PHE A 547 -20.52 -10.82 2.08
CA PHE A 547 -19.66 -11.99 2.16
C PHE A 547 -20.18 -13.19 1.38
N GLN A 548 -21.45 -13.31 1.00
CA GLN A 548 -21.92 -14.51 0.30
C GLN A 548 -21.19 -14.72 -1.02
N ASN A 549 -20.92 -13.63 -1.75
CA ASN A 549 -20.14 -13.69 -2.99
C ASN A 549 -18.68 -14.05 -2.71
N LYS A 550 -18.11 -13.62 -1.58
CA LYS A 550 -16.76 -13.98 -1.13
C LYS A 550 -16.70 -15.44 -0.65
N GLU A 551 -17.72 -15.90 0.06
CA GLU A 551 -17.93 -17.26 0.56
C GLU A 551 -18.15 -18.22 -0.61
N LYS A 552 -18.91 -17.84 -1.65
CA LYS A 552 -19.11 -18.64 -2.86
C LYS A 552 -17.79 -18.97 -3.55
N ILE A 553 -16.85 -18.03 -3.59
CA ILE A 553 -15.50 -18.26 -4.15
C ILE A 553 -14.68 -19.20 -3.28
N ARG A 554 -14.88 -19.13 -1.96
CA ARG A 554 -14.21 -19.96 -0.96
C ARG A 554 -14.83 -21.35 -0.80
N ASP A 555 -16.07 -21.53 -1.25
CA ASP A 555 -16.77 -22.82 -1.22
C ASP A 555 -16.10 -23.80 -2.19
N PRO A 556 -15.54 -24.91 -1.69
CA PRO A 556 -14.82 -25.89 -2.50
C PRO A 556 -15.70 -26.60 -3.54
N LYS A 557 -17.04 -26.54 -3.42
CA LYS A 557 -17.97 -27.09 -4.42
C LYS A 557 -18.02 -26.26 -5.71
N ASN A 558 -17.61 -24.99 -5.67
CA ASN A 558 -17.59 -24.10 -6.83
C ASN A 558 -16.27 -24.20 -7.59
N ILE A 559 -16.10 -25.32 -8.29
CA ILE A 559 -14.81 -25.71 -8.90
C ILE A 559 -14.51 -24.94 -10.19
N THR A 560 -15.53 -24.57 -10.97
CA THR A 560 -15.31 -23.93 -12.28
C THR A 560 -15.14 -22.42 -12.16
N ASN A 561 -14.21 -21.85 -12.95
CA ASN A 561 -14.02 -20.40 -13.03
C ASN A 561 -15.31 -19.66 -13.43
N LYS A 562 -16.14 -20.30 -14.27
CA LYS A 562 -17.46 -19.78 -14.65
C LYS A 562 -18.40 -19.68 -13.45
N ASN A 563 -18.50 -20.72 -12.61
CA ASN A 563 -19.37 -20.70 -11.42
C ASN A 563 -18.91 -19.68 -10.38
N LYS A 564 -17.58 -19.49 -10.26
CA LYS A 564 -16.99 -18.45 -9.39
C LYS A 564 -17.35 -17.03 -9.85
N LEU A 565 -17.36 -16.80 -11.16
CA LEU A 565 -17.73 -15.52 -11.76
C LEU A 565 -19.23 -15.24 -11.71
N GLN A 566 -20.07 -16.25 -11.57
CA GLN A 566 -21.51 -16.05 -11.32
C GLN A 566 -21.72 -15.54 -9.90
N SER A 567 -22.58 -14.54 -9.73
CA SER A 567 -23.03 -14.14 -8.40
C SER A 567 -23.75 -15.27 -7.67
N VAL A 568 -23.84 -15.19 -6.34
CA VAL A 568 -24.61 -16.13 -5.51
C VAL A 568 -26.05 -16.27 -5.99
N TRP A 569 -26.63 -15.17 -6.46
CA TRP A 569 -28.03 -15.09 -6.89
C TRP A 569 -28.20 -15.28 -8.39
N PHE A 570 -27.21 -15.83 -9.08
CA PHE A 570 -27.18 -15.86 -10.55
C PHE A 570 -28.43 -16.49 -11.17
N ASP A 571 -28.90 -17.63 -10.66
CA ASP A 571 -30.05 -18.34 -11.25
C ASP A 571 -31.36 -17.57 -11.10
N ASP A 572 -31.59 -16.96 -9.93
CA ASP A 572 -32.74 -16.10 -9.67
C ASP A 572 -32.69 -14.83 -10.53
N ILE A 573 -31.53 -14.18 -10.60
CA ILE A 573 -31.32 -12.99 -11.44
C ILE A 573 -31.56 -13.33 -12.92
N LYS A 574 -31.02 -14.46 -13.39
CA LYS A 574 -31.19 -14.94 -14.76
C LYS A 574 -32.66 -15.17 -15.09
N LYS A 575 -33.41 -15.84 -14.21
CA LYS A 575 -34.83 -16.12 -14.40
C LYS A 575 -35.64 -14.83 -14.55
N GLU A 576 -35.41 -13.85 -13.67
CA GLU A 576 -36.10 -12.57 -13.69
C GLU A 576 -35.75 -11.76 -14.95
N LEU A 577 -34.47 -11.67 -15.31
CA LEU A 577 -34.04 -10.98 -16.54
C LEU A 577 -34.66 -11.59 -17.80
N SER A 578 -34.72 -12.92 -17.89
CA SER A 578 -35.34 -13.61 -19.03
C SER A 578 -36.83 -13.30 -19.13
N ALA A 579 -37.57 -13.33 -18.02
CA ALA A 579 -38.98 -12.98 -18.00
C ALA A 579 -39.23 -11.52 -18.43
N MET A 580 -38.37 -10.59 -18.01
CA MET A 580 -38.46 -9.18 -18.43
C MET A 580 -38.21 -9.02 -19.93
N ILE A 581 -37.24 -9.75 -20.50
CA ILE A 581 -36.95 -9.74 -21.93
C ILE A 581 -38.13 -10.33 -22.73
N GLU A 582 -38.70 -11.45 -22.29
CA GLU A 582 -39.87 -12.04 -22.94
C GLU A 582 -41.07 -11.08 -22.95
N ASN A 583 -41.34 -10.43 -21.82
CA ASN A 583 -42.43 -9.44 -21.72
C ASN A 583 -42.18 -8.21 -22.59
N PHE A 584 -40.93 -7.78 -22.72
CA PHE A 584 -40.55 -6.70 -23.63
C PHE A 584 -40.87 -7.03 -25.09
N TYR A 585 -40.61 -8.26 -25.55
CA TYR A 585 -40.94 -8.68 -26.92
C TYR A 585 -42.42 -8.98 -27.14
N LYS A 586 -43.17 -9.36 -26.09
CA LYS A 586 -44.64 -9.47 -26.17
C LYS A 586 -45.29 -8.11 -26.39
N THR A 587 -44.74 -7.06 -25.78
CA THR A 587 -45.27 -5.69 -25.84
C THR A 587 -44.73 -4.89 -27.02
N ASN A 588 -43.47 -5.12 -27.41
CA ASN A 588 -42.84 -4.53 -28.59
C ASN A 588 -42.58 -5.63 -29.62
N LYS A 589 -43.44 -5.70 -30.65
CA LYS A 589 -43.31 -6.65 -31.77
C LYS A 589 -42.16 -6.27 -32.71
N ASN A 590 -40.95 -6.16 -32.18
CA ASN A 590 -39.70 -5.97 -32.92
C ASN A 590 -38.96 -7.32 -33.00
N GLU A 591 -38.39 -7.64 -34.16
CA GLU A 591 -37.61 -8.86 -34.34
C GLU A 591 -36.13 -8.71 -33.95
N GLU A 592 -35.62 -7.48 -33.94
CA GLU A 592 -34.23 -7.14 -33.66
C GLU A 592 -33.83 -7.64 -32.26
N ASN A 593 -32.62 -8.21 -32.14
CA ASN A 593 -32.06 -8.63 -30.86
C ASN A 593 -31.83 -7.43 -29.91
N ILE A 594 -31.61 -7.68 -28.62
CA ILE A 594 -31.07 -6.68 -27.69
C ILE A 594 -29.55 -6.75 -27.79
N TYR A 595 -28.89 -5.62 -28.06
CA TYR A 595 -27.44 -5.58 -28.22
C TYR A 595 -26.77 -4.63 -27.22
N VAL A 596 -25.65 -5.09 -26.63
CA VAL A 596 -24.77 -4.28 -25.79
C VAL A 596 -23.32 -4.73 -25.88
N ASN A 597 -22.39 -3.79 -25.91
CA ASN A 597 -20.96 -3.99 -25.79
C ASN A 597 -20.48 -3.45 -24.44
N ILE A 598 -19.89 -4.33 -23.63
CA ILE A 598 -19.40 -4.00 -22.29
C ILE A 598 -17.91 -3.68 -22.34
N PRO A 599 -17.49 -2.45 -22.04
CA PRO A 599 -16.07 -2.14 -21.89
C PRO A 599 -15.56 -2.65 -20.53
N ILE A 600 -14.47 -3.42 -20.55
CA ILE A 600 -13.79 -3.88 -19.34
C ILE A 600 -12.39 -3.26 -19.32
N LEU A 601 -12.13 -2.46 -18.28
CA LEU A 601 -10.80 -1.91 -18.03
C LEU A 601 -9.87 -3.01 -17.51
N ILE A 602 -8.74 -3.23 -18.20
CA ILE A 602 -7.72 -4.20 -17.82
C ILE A 602 -6.36 -3.53 -17.73
N HIS A 603 -5.54 -3.94 -16.76
CA HIS A 603 -4.16 -3.46 -16.63
C HIS A 603 -3.19 -4.35 -17.42
N ASN A 604 -3.38 -5.68 -17.32
CA ASN A 604 -2.57 -6.68 -18.02
C ASN A 604 -3.49 -7.70 -18.70
N GLU A 605 -3.23 -7.93 -19.98
CA GLU A 605 -3.89 -8.97 -20.77
C GLU A 605 -3.13 -10.28 -20.58
N ASN A 606 -3.74 -11.24 -19.89
CA ASN A 606 -3.19 -12.59 -19.70
C ASN A 606 -4.28 -13.64 -19.92
N GLU A 607 -3.89 -14.91 -20.13
CA GLU A 607 -4.83 -15.99 -20.46
C GLU A 607 -5.92 -16.18 -19.39
N ILE A 608 -5.61 -15.97 -18.10
CA ILE A 608 -6.58 -16.06 -17.01
C ILE A 608 -7.60 -14.93 -17.11
N THR A 609 -7.14 -13.69 -17.30
CA THR A 609 -7.99 -12.51 -17.51
C THR A 609 -8.85 -12.71 -18.75
N LEU A 610 -8.28 -13.18 -19.86
CA LEU A 610 -9.00 -13.47 -21.10
C LEU A 610 -10.01 -14.61 -20.93
N GLN A 611 -9.67 -15.66 -20.19
CA GLN A 611 -10.59 -16.76 -19.89
C GLN A 611 -11.72 -16.30 -18.97
N LYS A 612 -11.43 -15.50 -17.94
CA LYS A 612 -12.44 -14.88 -17.09
C LYS A 612 -13.38 -14.01 -17.92
N ILE A 613 -12.83 -13.21 -18.84
CA ILE A 613 -13.61 -12.37 -19.74
C ILE A 613 -14.47 -13.19 -20.71
N SER A 614 -13.94 -14.29 -21.25
CA SER A 614 -14.71 -15.24 -22.06
C SER A 614 -15.84 -15.85 -21.25
N ASN A 615 -15.57 -16.28 -20.02
CA ASN A 615 -16.59 -16.82 -19.12
C ASN A 615 -17.64 -15.76 -18.76
N ILE A 616 -17.24 -14.51 -18.51
CA ILE A 616 -18.17 -13.38 -18.32
C ILE A 616 -19.06 -13.23 -19.55
N LYS A 617 -18.50 -13.26 -20.77
CA LYS A 617 -19.27 -13.21 -22.03
C LYS A 617 -20.28 -14.34 -22.11
N ASP A 618 -19.88 -15.56 -21.77
CA ASP A 618 -20.77 -16.74 -21.80
C ASP A 618 -21.86 -16.68 -20.73
N ILE A 619 -21.54 -16.20 -19.53
CA ILE A 619 -22.50 -15.98 -18.45
C ILE A 619 -23.57 -15.01 -18.92
N LEU A 620 -23.16 -13.87 -19.48
CA LEU A 620 -24.06 -12.82 -19.96
C LEU A 620 -24.92 -13.29 -21.16
N LYS A 621 -24.34 -14.04 -22.10
CA LYS A 621 -25.08 -14.65 -23.23
C LYS A 621 -26.08 -15.71 -22.78
N SER A 622 -25.82 -16.37 -21.65
CA SER A 622 -26.69 -17.45 -21.15
C SER A 622 -28.01 -16.97 -20.56
N ILE A 623 -28.20 -15.65 -20.40
CA ILE A 623 -29.42 -15.06 -19.85
C ILE A 623 -30.60 -15.39 -20.77
N HIS A 624 -30.57 -14.89 -22.01
CA HIS A 624 -31.67 -15.05 -22.95
C HIS A 624 -31.17 -15.05 -24.41
N ALA A 625 -31.80 -15.85 -25.29
CA ALA A 625 -31.34 -16.04 -26.68
C ALA A 625 -31.33 -14.75 -27.54
N LYS A 626 -32.28 -13.85 -27.27
CA LYS A 626 -32.39 -12.52 -27.89
C LYS A 626 -31.40 -11.48 -27.36
N LEU A 627 -30.65 -11.78 -26.29
CA LEU A 627 -29.63 -10.87 -25.75
C LEU A 627 -28.26 -11.18 -26.38
N LYS A 628 -27.70 -10.21 -27.09
CA LYS A 628 -26.37 -10.28 -27.70
C LYS A 628 -25.43 -9.35 -26.94
N VAL A 629 -24.43 -9.96 -26.31
CA VAL A 629 -23.41 -9.25 -25.55
C VAL A 629 -22.05 -9.41 -26.20
N ASP A 630 -21.41 -8.28 -26.46
CA ASP A 630 -19.99 -8.18 -26.75
C ASP A 630 -19.22 -7.59 -25.58
N ILE A 631 -17.91 -7.83 -25.58
CA ILE A 631 -17.00 -7.28 -24.58
C ILE A 631 -15.83 -6.68 -25.33
N THR A 632 -15.48 -5.46 -24.96
CA THR A 632 -14.28 -4.78 -25.47
C THR A 632 -13.30 -4.58 -24.33
N LEU A 633 -12.05 -5.01 -24.57
CA LEU A 633 -10.95 -4.80 -23.64
C LEU A 633 -10.45 -3.36 -23.78
N ILE A 634 -10.50 -2.61 -22.69
CA ILE A 634 -9.94 -1.27 -22.62
C ILE A 634 -8.55 -1.40 -22.00
N ASN A 635 -7.54 -1.45 -22.86
CA ASN A 635 -6.13 -1.60 -22.51
C ASN A 635 -5.26 -0.43 -23.01
N ASP A 636 -5.88 0.57 -23.64
CA ASP A 636 -5.21 1.75 -24.17
C ASP A 636 -6.04 3.03 -23.94
N PHE A 637 -5.41 4.17 -24.15
CA PHE A 637 -6.00 5.49 -23.90
C PHE A 637 -7.06 5.89 -24.93
N GLU A 638 -6.95 5.44 -26.18
CA GLU A 638 -7.91 5.78 -27.24
C GLU A 638 -9.25 5.13 -26.94
N LYS A 639 -9.24 3.82 -26.67
CA LYS A 639 -10.41 3.08 -26.21
C LYS A 639 -10.97 3.65 -24.91
N TYR A 640 -10.10 4.07 -23.97
CA TYR A 640 -10.55 4.70 -22.74
C TYR A 640 -11.36 5.97 -23.02
N ASN A 641 -10.86 6.86 -23.88
CA ASN A 641 -11.57 8.09 -24.23
C ASN A 641 -12.87 7.80 -25.00
N GLU A 642 -12.84 6.85 -25.93
CA GLU A 642 -14.00 6.47 -26.72
C GLU A 642 -15.12 5.91 -25.85
N PHE A 643 -14.82 4.96 -24.97
CA PHE A 643 -15.83 4.27 -24.17
C PHE A 643 -16.26 5.06 -22.93
N PHE A 644 -15.31 5.66 -22.19
CA PHE A 644 -15.61 6.26 -20.89
C PHE A 644 -15.79 7.78 -20.93
N LYS A 645 -15.02 8.53 -21.73
CA LYS A 645 -15.14 10.01 -21.76
C LYS A 645 -16.19 10.52 -22.74
N SER A 646 -16.39 9.82 -23.85
CA SER A 646 -17.31 10.24 -24.91
C SER A 646 -18.77 9.87 -24.63
N ASN A 647 -19.09 9.36 -23.43
CA ASN A 647 -20.43 8.90 -23.03
C ASN A 647 -21.07 7.86 -23.98
N ASN A 648 -20.26 7.14 -24.76
CA ASN A 648 -20.75 6.20 -25.77
C ASN A 648 -21.02 4.81 -25.20
N SER A 649 -20.60 4.49 -23.98
CA SER A 649 -20.80 3.16 -23.39
C SER A 649 -21.77 3.16 -22.20
N ILE A 650 -22.10 1.95 -21.72
CA ILE A 650 -22.91 1.74 -20.51
C ILE A 650 -22.19 2.20 -19.24
N TYR A 651 -20.88 2.46 -19.33
CA TYR A 651 -20.06 3.03 -18.27
C TYR A 651 -19.52 4.40 -18.72
N LYS A 652 -19.12 5.23 -17.76
CA LYS A 652 -18.47 6.51 -18.06
C LYS A 652 -17.46 6.90 -17.01
N GLU A 653 -16.56 7.80 -17.40
CA GLU A 653 -15.67 8.47 -16.46
C GLU A 653 -16.48 9.48 -15.64
N PHE A 654 -16.32 9.37 -14.33
CA PHE A 654 -16.85 10.27 -13.34
C PHE A 654 -15.78 10.46 -12.27
N SER A 655 -15.14 11.62 -12.34
CA SER A 655 -14.08 12.00 -11.44
C SER A 655 -14.40 13.36 -10.84
N PHE A 656 -14.15 13.47 -9.54
CA PHE A 656 -14.13 14.74 -8.82
C PHE A 656 -13.11 14.63 -7.69
N ARG A 657 -12.71 15.77 -7.13
CA ARG A 657 -11.80 15.81 -5.98
C ARG A 657 -12.59 16.03 -4.71
N ILE A 658 -12.10 15.44 -3.63
CA ILE A 658 -12.60 15.63 -2.27
C ILE A 658 -11.56 16.50 -1.58
N PHE A 659 -11.99 17.56 -0.88
CA PHE A 659 -11.10 18.58 -0.33
C PHE A 659 -11.01 18.52 1.20
N GLU A 660 -12.11 18.31 1.89
CA GLU A 660 -12.19 18.15 3.35
C GLU A 660 -11.95 16.70 3.80
N GLY A 661 -12.12 15.72 2.90
CA GLY A 661 -11.79 14.32 3.18
C GLY A 661 -12.75 13.68 4.19
N ASN A 662 -14.01 14.12 4.20
CA ASN A 662 -15.07 13.61 5.08
C ASN A 662 -16.32 13.11 4.30
N VAL A 663 -17.15 12.33 4.98
CA VAL A 663 -18.33 11.64 4.40
C VAL A 663 -19.35 12.63 3.87
N SER A 664 -19.69 13.67 4.64
CA SER A 664 -20.68 14.65 4.21
C SER A 664 -20.28 15.39 2.92
N GLU A 665 -18.99 15.69 2.73
CA GLU A 665 -18.49 16.29 1.49
C GLU A 665 -18.59 15.33 0.30
N TYR A 666 -18.10 14.09 0.47
CA TYR A 666 -18.18 13.07 -0.57
C TYR A 666 -19.62 12.88 -1.05
N LEU A 667 -20.55 12.73 -0.10
CA LEU A 667 -21.97 12.56 -0.38
C LEU A 667 -22.58 13.78 -1.07
N SER A 668 -22.28 15.00 -0.61
CA SER A 668 -22.77 16.22 -1.25
C SER A 668 -22.27 16.33 -2.70
N ASN A 669 -20.98 16.07 -2.94
CA ASN A 669 -20.39 16.10 -4.29
C ASN A 669 -20.98 15.02 -5.20
N GLN A 670 -21.25 13.82 -4.67
CA GLN A 670 -21.95 12.79 -5.44
C GLN A 670 -23.37 13.23 -5.83
N LEU A 671 -24.14 13.72 -4.87
CA LEU A 671 -25.56 14.05 -5.02
C LEU A 671 -25.82 15.28 -5.91
N THR A 672 -24.91 16.25 -5.90
CA THR A 672 -25.06 17.52 -6.65
C THR A 672 -24.39 17.51 -8.02
N ASN A 673 -23.42 16.62 -8.26
CA ASN A 673 -22.73 16.55 -9.54
C ASN A 673 -23.65 15.98 -10.64
N GLU A 674 -24.02 16.81 -11.60
CA GLU A 674 -24.93 16.42 -12.69
C GLU A 674 -24.43 15.22 -13.50
N LYS A 675 -23.11 15.01 -13.57
CA LYS A 675 -22.52 13.85 -14.26
C LYS A 675 -22.86 12.53 -13.55
N SER A 676 -23.18 12.51 -12.25
CA SER A 676 -23.60 11.27 -11.57
C SER A 676 -25.01 10.81 -11.98
N ASN A 677 -25.84 11.76 -12.46
CA ASN A 677 -27.27 11.57 -12.71
C ASN A 677 -28.11 11.13 -11.50
N LEU A 678 -27.58 11.20 -10.27
CA LEU A 678 -28.28 10.75 -9.06
C LEU A 678 -29.61 11.47 -8.81
N LYS A 679 -29.70 12.76 -9.15
CA LYS A 679 -30.95 13.54 -8.98
C LYS A 679 -32.16 12.91 -9.70
N SER A 680 -31.95 12.40 -10.91
CA SER A 680 -33.01 11.72 -11.68
C SER A 680 -33.43 10.40 -11.01
N LEU A 681 -32.47 9.69 -10.42
CA LEU A 681 -32.70 8.44 -9.69
C LEU A 681 -33.45 8.69 -8.38
N ILE A 682 -33.03 9.71 -7.62
CA ILE A 682 -33.67 10.11 -6.36
C ILE A 682 -35.13 10.49 -6.60
N PHE A 683 -35.42 11.27 -7.64
CA PHE A 683 -36.79 11.63 -7.99
C PHE A 683 -37.66 10.42 -8.33
N LEU A 684 -37.09 9.42 -9.01
CA LEU A 684 -37.80 8.17 -9.31
C LEU A 684 -38.07 7.37 -8.03
N ILE A 685 -37.09 7.29 -7.12
CA ILE A 685 -37.22 6.64 -5.81
C ILE A 685 -38.27 7.34 -4.96
N GLU A 686 -38.22 8.67 -4.86
CA GLU A 686 -39.17 9.51 -4.11
C GLU A 686 -40.61 9.31 -4.59
N LYS A 687 -40.83 9.07 -5.89
CA LYS A 687 -42.18 8.85 -6.44
C LYS A 687 -42.71 7.43 -6.31
N ASN A 688 -41.88 6.46 -5.92
CA ASN A 688 -42.26 5.06 -5.91
C ASN A 688 -42.14 4.46 -4.50
N LYS A 689 -43.29 4.18 -3.85
CA LYS A 689 -43.35 3.67 -2.47
C LYS A 689 -42.51 2.41 -2.23
N ASP A 690 -42.44 1.51 -3.20
CA ASP A 690 -41.66 0.28 -3.06
C ASP A 690 -40.15 0.58 -3.07
N LEU A 691 -39.71 1.47 -3.97
CA LEU A 691 -38.32 1.91 -4.02
C LEU A 691 -37.92 2.72 -2.77
N GLN A 692 -38.84 3.49 -2.18
CA GLN A 692 -38.58 4.19 -0.90
C GLN A 692 -38.25 3.24 0.24
N GLN A 693 -38.85 2.04 0.26
CA GLN A 693 -38.56 1.04 1.29
C GLN A 693 -37.18 0.39 1.10
N ILE A 694 -36.69 0.35 -0.13
CA ILE A 694 -35.37 -0.22 -0.49
C ILE A 694 -34.26 0.82 -0.29
N TYR A 695 -34.47 2.04 -0.78
CA TYR A 695 -33.52 3.16 -0.77
C TYR A 695 -33.99 4.22 0.23
N LYS A 696 -34.00 3.85 1.51
CA LYS A 696 -34.62 4.64 2.58
C LYS A 696 -33.94 5.96 2.80
N GLU A 697 -32.62 6.02 2.71
CA GLU A 697 -31.89 7.27 2.94
C GLU A 697 -31.98 8.21 1.74
N LEU A 698 -31.88 7.69 0.52
CA LEU A 698 -32.10 8.48 -0.70
C LEU A 698 -33.54 9.02 -0.79
N ALA A 699 -34.55 8.26 -0.34
CA ALA A 699 -35.94 8.70 -0.33
C ALA A 699 -36.22 9.90 0.60
N LYS A 700 -35.35 10.14 1.61
CA LYS A 700 -35.46 11.31 2.50
C LYS A 700 -34.89 12.58 1.87
N LEU A 701 -34.14 12.47 0.77
CA LEU A 701 -33.55 13.60 0.06
C LEU A 701 -34.58 14.19 -0.91
N ASN A 702 -35.22 15.29 -0.54
CA ASN A 702 -36.13 16.00 -1.44
C ASN A 702 -35.38 16.92 -2.43
N ASN A 703 -36.06 17.28 -3.52
CA ASN A 703 -35.48 18.13 -4.57
C ASN A 703 -35.08 19.55 -4.10
N SER A 704 -35.69 20.09 -3.03
CA SER A 704 -35.30 21.38 -2.48
C SER A 704 -33.95 21.29 -1.77
N LEU A 705 -33.74 20.23 -0.98
CA LEU A 705 -32.49 19.98 -0.28
C LEU A 705 -31.32 19.78 -1.25
N LEU A 706 -31.54 19.09 -2.38
CA LEU A 706 -30.51 18.87 -3.41
C LEU A 706 -30.12 20.14 -4.20
N LYS A 707 -30.93 21.21 -4.16
CA LYS A 707 -30.63 22.47 -4.85
C LYS A 707 -29.74 23.39 -4.02
N ASP A 708 -29.79 23.28 -2.70
CA ASP A 708 -28.94 24.04 -1.79
C ASP A 708 -27.89 23.12 -1.18
N ALA A 709 -26.68 23.14 -1.75
CA ALA A 709 -25.56 22.34 -1.29
C ALA A 709 -25.19 22.61 0.18
N ARG A 710 -25.50 23.80 0.72
CA ARG A 710 -25.24 24.15 2.12
C ARG A 710 -26.27 23.48 3.04
N GLU A 711 -27.56 23.58 2.71
CA GLU A 711 -28.61 22.89 3.47
C GLU A 711 -28.42 21.36 3.42
N LEU A 712 -28.11 20.81 2.25
CA LEU A 712 -27.80 19.39 2.08
C LEU A 712 -26.66 18.95 2.98
N ARG A 713 -25.59 19.75 3.04
CA ARG A 713 -24.44 19.42 3.88
C ARG A 713 -24.75 19.46 5.37
N ILE A 714 -25.56 20.42 5.81
CA ILE A 714 -26.02 20.49 7.21
C ILE A 714 -26.85 19.25 7.55
N TYR A 715 -27.75 18.85 6.65
CA TYR A 715 -28.53 17.63 6.78
C TYR A 715 -27.61 16.39 6.89
N LEU A 716 -26.66 16.22 5.97
CA LEU A 716 -25.76 15.06 5.92
C LEU A 716 -24.90 14.93 7.18
N LYS A 717 -24.44 16.03 7.77
CA LYS A 717 -23.68 16.02 9.04
C LYS A 717 -24.54 15.64 10.25
N ASN A 718 -25.83 15.99 10.22
CA ASN A 718 -26.76 15.69 11.30
C ASN A 718 -27.27 14.24 11.28
N LEU A 719 -26.99 13.49 10.21
CA LEU A 719 -27.23 12.05 10.16
C LEU A 719 -26.40 11.32 11.20
N ASN A 720 -26.91 10.19 11.68
CA ASN A 720 -26.12 9.26 12.47
C ASN A 720 -25.17 8.45 11.57
N VAL A 721 -24.18 7.79 12.16
CA VAL A 721 -23.18 6.98 11.43
C VAL A 721 -23.87 5.96 10.51
N GLU A 722 -24.86 5.24 11.03
CA GLU A 722 -25.59 4.22 10.27
C GLU A 722 -26.28 4.79 9.02
N SER A 723 -26.96 5.94 9.14
CA SER A 723 -27.63 6.60 8.02
C SER A 723 -26.65 7.14 6.99
N GLN A 724 -25.49 7.68 7.41
CA GLN A 724 -24.44 8.05 6.44
C GLN A 724 -23.92 6.84 5.67
N LEU A 725 -23.65 5.72 6.35
CA LEU A 725 -23.15 4.50 5.72
C LEU A 725 -24.19 3.85 4.81
N ASN A 726 -25.45 3.81 5.23
CA ASN A 726 -26.56 3.33 4.42
C ASN A 726 -26.74 4.19 3.16
N LEU A 727 -26.62 5.52 3.27
CA LEU A 727 -26.69 6.41 2.12
C LEU A 727 -25.54 6.18 1.13
N ILE A 728 -24.31 5.97 1.61
CA ILE A 728 -23.18 5.57 0.75
C ILE A 728 -23.48 4.24 0.07
N ASN A 729 -23.98 3.25 0.82
CA ASN A 729 -24.32 1.93 0.28
C ASN A 729 -25.38 2.01 -0.82
N GLU A 730 -26.44 2.78 -0.59
CA GLU A 730 -27.52 3.02 -1.55
C GLU A 730 -27.00 3.66 -2.85
N ILE A 731 -26.14 4.69 -2.74
CA ILE A 731 -25.48 5.31 -3.90
C ILE A 731 -24.58 4.30 -4.63
N ASN A 732 -23.81 3.50 -3.90
CA ASN A 732 -22.93 2.50 -4.49
C ASN A 732 -23.71 1.48 -5.33
N ASN A 733 -24.87 1.04 -4.87
CA ASN A 733 -25.73 0.11 -5.61
C ASN A 733 -26.30 0.71 -6.90
N LEU A 734 -26.39 2.03 -7.01
CA LEU A 734 -26.85 2.71 -8.23
C LEU A 734 -25.73 3.05 -9.21
N LEU A 735 -24.48 3.20 -8.75
CA LEU A 735 -23.38 3.75 -9.57
C LEU A 735 -22.17 2.81 -9.73
N SER A 736 -21.88 1.96 -8.75
CA SER A 736 -20.54 1.38 -8.53
C SER A 736 -20.30 -0.01 -9.08
N TYR A 737 -21.36 -0.77 -9.35
CA TYR A 737 -21.28 -2.15 -9.82
C TYR A 737 -20.90 -2.21 -11.31
N THR A 738 -19.60 -2.01 -11.55
CA THR A 738 -18.96 -2.06 -12.88
C THR A 738 -18.00 -3.25 -12.93
N ILE A 739 -17.87 -3.87 -14.10
CA ILE A 739 -16.92 -4.97 -14.30
C ILE A 739 -15.53 -4.37 -14.52
N ASN A 740 -14.74 -4.27 -13.45
CA ASN A 740 -13.40 -3.66 -13.45
C ASN A 740 -12.40 -4.55 -12.69
N PHE A 741 -11.25 -4.80 -13.29
CA PHE A 741 -10.16 -5.55 -12.65
C PHE A 741 -9.29 -4.69 -11.71
N GLN A 742 -9.53 -3.37 -11.62
CA GLN A 742 -8.74 -2.42 -10.82
C GLN A 742 -9.34 -2.07 -9.46
N SER A 743 -10.51 -2.61 -9.11
CA SER A 743 -11.24 -2.25 -7.87
C SER A 743 -10.70 -2.98 -6.61
N GLN A 744 -9.40 -3.24 -6.55
CA GLN A 744 -8.73 -3.90 -5.42
C GLN A 744 -8.10 -2.83 -4.52
N ILE A 745 -8.26 -2.91 -3.19
CA ILE A 745 -7.75 -1.88 -2.26
C ILE A 745 -7.06 -2.43 -1.00
N ASN A 746 -6.42 -1.52 -0.25
CA ASN A 746 -5.86 -1.76 1.09
C ASN A 746 -5.98 -0.51 1.97
N VAL A 747 -6.66 -0.60 3.10
CA VAL A 747 -7.54 0.48 3.53
C VAL A 747 -6.91 1.57 4.42
N ASP A 748 -5.67 1.45 4.91
CA ASP A 748 -5.16 2.18 6.10
C ASP A 748 -4.35 3.54 5.93
N ASN A 749 -4.90 4.73 6.37
CA ASN A 749 -4.71 6.26 6.27
C ASN A 749 -3.54 7.17 6.87
N PHE A 750 -3.34 8.48 6.44
CA PHE A 750 -2.17 9.46 6.54
C PHE A 750 -1.90 10.08 7.94
N SER A 751 -0.65 10.05 8.43
CA SER A 751 -0.24 10.49 9.79
C SER A 751 0.86 11.58 9.85
N LYS A 752 0.81 12.50 10.84
CA LYS A 752 1.90 13.45 11.15
C LYS A 752 2.87 12.84 12.15
N VAL A 753 4.17 13.07 11.96
CA VAL A 753 5.22 12.56 12.83
C VAL A 753 6.18 13.68 13.21
N ILE A 754 6.46 13.87 14.49
CA ILE A 754 7.32 14.94 14.99
C ILE A 754 8.63 14.34 15.47
N TYR A 755 9.72 15.04 15.17
CA TYR A 755 11.07 14.68 15.58
C TYR A 755 11.74 15.82 16.34
N GLN A 756 12.74 15.48 17.15
CA GLN A 756 13.61 16.47 17.78
C GLN A 756 14.29 17.35 16.72
N LYS A 757 14.53 18.64 17.02
CA LYS A 757 15.02 19.65 16.07
C LYS A 757 16.33 19.28 15.36
N HIS A 758 17.18 18.50 16.02
CA HIS A 758 18.46 18.06 15.49
C HIS A 758 18.34 16.85 14.54
N LEU A 759 17.17 16.22 14.41
CA LEU A 759 16.97 15.03 13.56
C LEU A 759 16.35 15.39 12.21
N ILE A 760 17.02 15.05 11.12
CA ILE A 760 16.47 15.03 9.77
C ILE A 760 16.05 13.60 9.48
N LYS A 761 14.75 13.34 9.39
CA LYS A 761 14.18 12.03 9.02
C LYS A 761 13.36 12.18 7.73
N PRO A 762 13.95 11.83 6.58
CA PRO A 762 13.24 11.87 5.30
C PRO A 762 12.08 10.86 5.28
N ILE A 763 11.11 11.07 4.40
CA ILE A 763 9.96 10.18 4.27
C ILE A 763 10.35 8.92 3.49
N GLY A 764 9.97 7.75 4.02
CA GLY A 764 10.05 6.47 3.32
C GLY A 764 8.99 6.31 2.24
N TRP A 765 9.29 5.54 1.20
CA TRP A 765 8.33 5.14 0.15
C TRP A 765 7.73 3.78 0.48
N ASN A 766 6.41 3.61 0.34
CA ASN A 766 5.71 2.35 0.65
C ASN A 766 6.10 1.78 2.03
N ASP A 767 6.05 2.64 3.05
CA ASP A 767 6.42 2.32 4.45
C ASP A 767 7.88 1.89 4.68
N LEU A 768 8.74 1.92 3.65
CA LEU A 768 10.17 1.62 3.76
C LEU A 768 10.91 2.76 4.46
N ASN A 769 11.03 2.67 5.78
CA ASN A 769 11.69 3.66 6.62
C ASN A 769 13.10 3.19 7.02
N TYR A 770 14.11 3.64 6.31
CA TYR A 770 15.51 3.28 6.59
C TYR A 770 16.10 4.16 7.70
N PHE A 771 16.46 3.58 8.84
CA PHE A 771 17.07 4.33 9.93
C PHE A 771 18.44 4.92 9.55
N GLN A 772 19.18 4.32 8.61
CA GLN A 772 20.42 4.90 8.09
C GLN A 772 20.25 6.18 7.26
N ASP A 773 19.03 6.52 6.85
CA ASP A 773 18.75 7.78 6.14
C ASP A 773 18.44 8.94 7.11
N ILE A 774 18.32 8.65 8.42
CA ILE A 774 18.19 9.68 9.45
C ILE A 774 19.55 10.32 9.70
N LYS A 775 19.61 11.65 9.58
CA LYS A 775 20.83 12.44 9.79
C LYS A 775 20.66 13.38 10.98
N ILE A 776 21.75 13.62 11.70
CA ILE A 776 21.84 14.68 12.70
C ILE A 776 22.21 15.98 11.98
N LYS A 777 21.47 17.07 12.23
CA LYS A 777 21.86 18.40 11.76
C LYS A 777 23.21 18.74 12.39
N GLU A 778 24.21 18.98 11.56
CA GLU A 778 25.44 19.63 11.99
C GLU A 778 25.08 21.07 12.37
N ASP A 779 25.38 21.47 13.61
CA ASP A 779 25.20 22.85 14.03
C ASP A 779 26.23 23.68 13.22
N ILE A 780 25.75 24.51 12.27
CA ILE A 780 26.58 25.52 11.60
C ILE A 780 26.71 26.73 12.53
#